data_AF-A0A9E3NY88-F1
#
_entry.id   AF-A0A9E3NY88-F1
#
_cell.length_a   1.000
_cell.length_b   1.000
_cell.length_c   1.000
_cell.angle_alpha   90.00
_cell.angle_beta   90.00
_cell.angle_gamma   90.00
#
_symmetry.space_group_name_H-M   'P 1'
#
loop_
_entity.id
_entity.type
_entity.pdbx_description
1 polymer ?
#
loop_
_entity_poly.entity_id
_entity_poly.type
_entity_poly.pdbx_seq_one_letter_code
_entity_poly.pdbx_strand_id
1 'polypeptide(L)'
;MRWLTMGLLVVATACGSGDGDDASEADIGRKPPSGPAAEAEPQGPPPMSDEQLRERPWEVVSSKGETYLANVFYADPIENEQVMPWMIDGRAVIDRLVYPTLGNPNLYVKDDASDELTMVLRMEPNAIEHLNPKIAAGDGRSPAALTLDQSDESGIAFFLVARSARARGESGAAMTTGAGVHRIVPKAMLVNAEPDDMPASLKARKTIRFVFDRAAMAHVPAGLYDARFEVRKEGLVFANVFEWQYNAVRVFDRALEEYTALNVTDTQVSVGDIYKNLTADKLDDFVDGVNANVDPAVKSAAFITFNGDLHNGGSPGTIRQAAVANTYNAEAKRILGALKRLNLPIFLTAGNHDGYVALGHVPSAVARADAAVGTTLKKVVEQQNNLAWPDFSWDTYQAFLTKTDAQRDGLRRDVVTGAFERRSGDAYGASFSEVPRADRNMVLYDGLYQWQKTYGPLYTSWTFGKNRYLSMNSYELRQHRRTGWGMYTVNYGGAIGQTQMAWLDRELGRSQRAGEDVTLLLHHDPRGGHKGADLGYYFPLIRYQSVQQSTINYLFDEIFTPAVCKQDWVTLSVNQRDSCLHDGLQEWMAPDEDFDRQGAGFYMSGIELLTRVAKYPQVRTLLLGHAHFNSLEVMQQGDTLVPNRVQLDANGASARSDRIEALETANPVRRFAWQSALAPAPRVPGVPMDAAGDVPLDRRSFDDNIAKLDAMLMNATAGKMRTLDAPAGKSRELAIIRLTSAADLTSQKYGSDKMFGWSVLHVTRQAAGVPRINRLTYMIHRGTDAFEKITTVDVDRTKRLDVRGPENPVDALFDW
;
A
#
# COMPACT_ATOMS: atom_id res chain seq x y z
N MET A 1 -37.07 -52.07 -21.65
CA MET A 1 -37.66 -53.37 -21.30
C MET A 1 -38.19 -53.24 -19.87
N ARG A 2 -39.52 -53.35 -19.69
CA ARG A 2 -40.30 -53.52 -18.44
C ARG A 2 -40.25 -52.37 -17.40
N TRP A 3 -41.23 -51.44 -17.43
CA TRP A 3 -42.52 -51.41 -16.68
C TRP A 3 -42.36 -50.71 -15.31
N LEU A 4 -43.22 -49.84 -14.78
CA LEU A 4 -44.51 -49.24 -15.18
C LEU A 4 -44.86 -48.14 -14.12
N THR A 5 -45.44 -47.01 -14.55
CA THR A 5 -46.59 -46.23 -13.95
C THR A 5 -46.64 -45.89 -12.44
N MET A 6 -47.23 -44.79 -11.96
CA MET A 6 -48.39 -43.95 -12.33
C MET A 6 -48.36 -42.78 -11.30
N GLY A 7 -48.89 -41.56 -11.46
CA GLY A 7 -49.69 -40.90 -12.47
C GLY A 7 -49.99 -39.46 -11.99
N LEU A 8 -50.21 -38.55 -12.93
CA LEU A 8 -50.69 -37.17 -12.74
C LEU A 8 -52.09 -37.13 -12.09
N LEU A 9 -52.41 -36.05 -11.38
CA LEU A 9 -53.51 -35.14 -11.76
C LEU A 9 -53.44 -33.78 -11.01
N VAL A 10 -54.17 -32.81 -11.57
CA VAL A 10 -54.01 -31.35 -11.49
C VAL A 10 -55.20 -30.72 -10.74
N VAL A 11 -55.04 -29.46 -10.30
CA VAL A 11 -56.04 -28.36 -10.23
C VAL A 11 -56.66 -28.01 -8.85
N ALA A 12 -56.34 -26.77 -8.44
CA ALA A 12 -57.19 -25.70 -7.88
C ALA A 12 -57.64 -25.61 -6.41
N THR A 13 -57.45 -24.36 -5.94
CA THR A 13 -58.38 -23.46 -5.24
C THR A 13 -58.68 -23.61 -3.75
N ALA A 14 -58.32 -22.52 -3.06
CA ALA A 14 -59.21 -21.59 -2.34
C ALA A 14 -59.56 -21.85 -0.87
N CYS A 15 -59.24 -20.80 -0.10
CA CYS A 15 -60.05 -20.11 0.92
C CYS A 15 -60.37 -20.80 2.25
N GLY A 16 -60.25 -20.00 3.30
CA GLY A 16 -60.92 -20.17 4.59
C GLY A 16 -59.95 -19.89 5.75
N SER A 17 -59.74 -18.63 6.16
CA SER A 17 -60.58 -17.85 7.09
C SER A 17 -60.62 -18.41 8.50
N GLY A 18 -60.30 -17.57 9.49
CA GLY A 18 -60.49 -17.88 10.90
C GLY A 18 -59.84 -16.85 11.81
N ASP A 19 -60.55 -15.74 12.00
CA ASP A 19 -60.48 -14.78 13.10
C ASP A 19 -60.24 -15.46 14.48
N GLY A 20 -59.73 -14.85 15.53
CA GLY A 20 -59.49 -13.46 15.89
C GLY A 20 -59.13 -13.40 17.39
N ASP A 21 -59.04 -12.18 17.89
CA ASP A 21 -59.10 -11.73 19.31
C ASP A 21 -57.81 -11.10 19.90
N ASP A 22 -57.76 -9.78 19.71
CA ASP A 22 -57.75 -8.72 20.73
C ASP A 22 -56.80 -8.77 21.94
N ALA A 23 -55.96 -7.73 22.03
CA ALA A 23 -55.92 -6.81 23.18
C ALA A 23 -55.12 -5.51 22.87
N SER A 24 -55.87 -4.42 22.71
CA SER A 24 -55.66 -3.01 23.11
C SER A 24 -54.27 -2.33 23.19
N GLU A 25 -54.11 -1.33 22.32
CA GLU A 25 -53.74 0.08 22.55
C GLU A 25 -52.79 0.51 23.70
N ALA A 26 -51.69 1.16 23.29
CA ALA A 26 -51.22 2.42 23.88
C ALA A 26 -50.68 3.34 22.77
N ASP A 27 -51.43 4.40 22.48
CA ASP A 27 -51.16 5.46 21.51
C ASP A 27 -50.08 6.42 22.04
N ILE A 28 -48.97 6.56 21.32
CA ILE A 28 -47.99 7.64 21.50
C ILE A 28 -47.83 8.33 20.15
N GLY A 29 -48.51 9.47 20.01
CA GLY A 29 -48.65 10.22 18.77
C GLY A 29 -47.32 10.50 18.05
N ARG A 30 -47.17 9.91 16.86
CA ARG A 30 -46.20 10.34 15.85
C ARG A 30 -46.90 11.22 14.82
N LYS A 31 -46.46 12.49 14.74
CA LYS A 31 -46.70 13.34 13.56
C LYS A 31 -46.28 12.58 12.29
N PRO A 32 -47.04 12.64 11.19
CA PRO A 32 -46.61 12.08 9.92
C PRO A 32 -45.33 12.80 9.47
N PRO A 33 -44.33 12.08 8.91
CA PRO A 33 -43.12 12.71 8.42
C PRO A 33 -43.50 13.68 7.31
N SER A 34 -43.02 14.92 7.44
CA SER A 34 -42.98 15.90 6.36
C SER A 34 -42.31 15.25 5.13
N GLY A 35 -42.87 15.51 3.94
CA GLY A 35 -42.35 14.99 2.67
C GLY A 35 -40.86 15.26 2.47
N PRO A 36 -40.22 14.60 1.50
CA PRO A 36 -38.78 14.67 1.30
C PRO A 36 -38.36 16.15 1.18
N ALA A 37 -37.53 16.59 2.12
CA ALA A 37 -36.89 17.89 2.02
C ALA A 37 -36.16 17.94 0.67
N ALA A 38 -36.32 19.04 -0.07
CA ALA A 38 -35.54 19.29 -1.27
C ALA A 38 -34.06 19.07 -0.94
N GLU A 39 -33.46 18.03 -1.51
CA GLU A 39 -32.08 17.67 -1.23
C GLU A 39 -31.18 18.85 -1.60
N ALA A 40 -30.42 19.36 -0.62
CA ALA A 40 -29.45 20.41 -0.84
C ALA A 40 -28.51 20.03 -2.01
N GLU A 41 -28.19 21.01 -2.84
CA GLU A 41 -27.22 20.84 -3.92
C GLU A 41 -25.89 20.32 -3.36
N PRO A 42 -25.14 19.47 -4.09
CA PRO A 42 -23.83 19.02 -3.64
C PRO A 42 -22.88 20.22 -3.57
N GLN A 43 -22.71 20.81 -2.39
CA GLN A 43 -21.62 21.75 -2.16
C GLN A 43 -20.36 20.95 -1.87
N GLY A 44 -19.26 21.27 -2.56
CA GLY A 44 -17.95 20.72 -2.19
C GLY A 44 -17.64 21.01 -0.71
N PRO A 45 -16.71 20.27 -0.08
CA PRO A 45 -16.35 20.53 1.30
C PRO A 45 -15.99 22.00 1.48
N PRO A 46 -16.47 22.65 2.56
CA PRO A 46 -15.97 23.98 2.88
C PRO A 46 -14.45 23.91 3.04
N PRO A 47 -13.70 24.95 2.63
CA PRO A 47 -12.27 24.99 2.84
C PRO A 47 -11.95 24.73 4.32
N MET A 48 -11.03 23.81 4.59
CA MET A 48 -10.56 23.56 5.95
C MET A 48 -9.90 24.82 6.51
N SER A 49 -9.95 25.01 7.83
CA SER A 49 -9.24 26.07 8.56
C SER A 49 -7.75 25.77 8.73
N ASP A 50 -6.96 26.77 9.11
CA ASP A 50 -5.51 26.59 9.34
C ASP A 50 -5.23 25.60 10.46
N GLU A 51 -6.06 25.58 11.51
CA GLU A 51 -5.94 24.61 12.60
C GLU A 51 -6.21 23.17 12.14
N GLN A 52 -7.17 22.97 11.23
CA GLN A 52 -7.45 21.66 10.65
C GLN A 52 -6.31 21.15 9.76
N LEU A 53 -5.65 22.05 9.04
CA LEU A 53 -4.51 21.73 8.17
C LEU A 53 -3.15 21.78 8.87
N ARG A 54 -3.13 22.15 10.16
CA ARG A 54 -1.92 22.22 10.97
C ARG A 54 -1.21 20.88 10.97
N GLU A 55 0.10 20.94 10.76
CA GLU A 55 1.01 19.80 10.92
C GLU A 55 0.82 19.16 12.31
N ARG A 56 0.70 17.83 12.35
CA ARG A 56 0.67 17.10 13.62
C ARG A 56 2.08 16.91 14.20
N PRO A 57 2.27 16.77 15.52
CA PRO A 57 3.61 16.72 16.13
C PRO A 57 4.56 15.62 15.62
N TRP A 58 4.00 14.55 15.05
CA TRP A 58 4.70 13.41 14.45
C TRP A 58 4.80 13.51 12.92
N GLU A 59 4.31 14.59 12.31
CA GLU A 59 4.41 14.84 10.87
C GLU A 59 5.59 15.78 10.58
N VAL A 60 6.00 15.80 9.32
CA VAL A 60 6.82 16.87 8.74
C VAL A 60 6.16 17.30 7.45
N VAL A 61 5.76 18.58 7.41
CA VAL A 61 5.12 19.20 6.26
C VAL A 61 6.02 20.31 5.72
N SER A 62 6.16 20.38 4.39
CA SER A 62 6.93 21.42 3.72
C SER A 62 6.22 22.78 3.73
N SER A 63 6.96 23.84 3.42
CA SER A 63 6.40 25.16 3.11
C SER A 63 5.30 25.13 2.04
N LYS A 64 5.37 24.19 1.09
CA LYS A 64 4.37 23.94 0.03
C LYS A 64 3.18 23.10 0.48
N GLY A 65 3.18 22.67 1.74
CA GLY A 65 2.15 21.82 2.31
C GLY A 65 2.27 20.35 1.92
N GLU A 66 3.42 19.89 1.42
CA GLU A 66 3.68 18.47 1.14
C GLU A 66 3.91 17.75 2.46
N THR A 67 3.30 16.59 2.67
CA THR A 67 3.63 15.76 3.82
C THR A 67 4.82 14.89 3.45
N TYR A 68 6.04 15.38 3.75
CA TYR A 68 7.27 14.59 3.62
C TYR A 68 7.22 13.34 4.48
N LEU A 69 6.72 13.46 5.70
CA LEU A 69 6.57 12.35 6.64
C LEU A 69 5.22 12.44 7.33
N ALA A 70 4.34 11.47 7.10
CA ALA A 70 3.10 11.36 7.86
C ALA A 70 3.31 10.78 9.27
N ASN A 71 4.48 10.19 9.51
CA ASN A 71 4.92 9.69 10.80
C ASN A 71 6.45 9.63 10.85
N VAL A 72 7.08 10.44 11.69
CA VAL A 72 8.56 10.51 11.83
C VAL A 72 9.20 9.28 12.49
N PHE A 73 8.40 8.40 13.10
CA PHE A 73 8.88 7.21 13.83
C PHE A 73 8.89 5.94 12.98
N TYR A 74 8.60 6.03 11.68
CA TYR A 74 8.35 4.88 10.82
C TYR A 74 9.54 3.90 10.73
N ALA A 75 10.77 4.38 10.87
CA ALA A 75 11.98 3.57 10.75
C ALA A 75 12.75 3.41 12.08
N ASP A 76 12.15 3.67 13.25
CA ASP A 76 12.86 3.54 14.52
C ASP A 76 12.92 2.04 14.96
N PRO A 77 14.12 1.47 15.23
CA PRO A 77 14.28 0.05 15.56
C PRO A 77 13.94 -0.31 17.01
N ILE A 78 13.81 0.66 17.91
CA ILE A 78 13.83 0.39 19.37
C ILE A 78 12.56 -0.30 19.89
N GLU A 79 11.60 -0.64 19.03
CA GLU A 79 10.30 -1.19 19.43
C GLU A 79 9.69 -2.20 18.44
N ASN A 80 10.33 -2.47 17.30
CA ASN A 80 9.76 -3.42 16.35
C ASN A 80 10.09 -4.85 16.80
N GLU A 81 9.05 -5.65 17.06
CA GLU A 81 9.24 -7.02 17.59
C GLU A 81 9.74 -8.05 16.56
N GLN A 82 10.52 -7.59 15.59
CA GLN A 82 11.04 -8.38 14.51
C GLN A 82 12.32 -9.12 14.91
N VAL A 83 12.30 -10.43 14.72
CA VAL A 83 13.38 -11.35 15.05
C VAL A 83 14.44 -11.38 13.95
N MET A 84 14.04 -11.43 12.67
CA MET A 84 15.00 -11.53 11.56
C MET A 84 15.63 -10.17 11.20
N PRO A 85 16.91 -10.14 10.75
CA PRO A 85 17.60 -8.90 10.42
C PRO A 85 16.90 -8.09 9.34
N TRP A 86 16.76 -6.80 9.59
CA TRP A 86 16.25 -5.80 8.64
C TRP A 86 17.38 -5.02 7.95
N MET A 87 18.62 -5.18 8.41
CA MET A 87 19.80 -4.52 7.84
C MET A 87 20.26 -5.19 6.55
N ILE A 88 20.72 -4.39 5.59
CA ILE A 88 21.26 -4.85 4.32
C ILE A 88 22.77 -4.61 4.35
N ASP A 89 23.55 -5.67 4.09
CA ASP A 89 25.01 -5.64 4.10
C ASP A 89 25.60 -5.06 5.40
N GLY A 90 25.00 -5.42 6.54
CA GLY A 90 25.46 -5.01 7.87
C GLY A 90 25.08 -3.59 8.27
N ARG A 91 24.24 -2.90 7.49
CA ARG A 91 23.81 -1.52 7.72
C ARG A 91 22.29 -1.37 7.69
N ALA A 92 21.80 -0.57 8.62
CA ALA A 92 20.48 0.05 8.56
C ALA A 92 20.45 1.04 7.38
N VAL A 93 19.62 0.78 6.36
CA VAL A 93 19.55 1.69 5.21
C VAL A 93 18.93 3.02 5.63
N ILE A 94 17.84 2.97 6.40
CA ILE A 94 17.24 4.12 7.10
C ILE A 94 17.38 3.89 8.61
N ASP A 95 18.10 4.79 9.30
CA ASP A 95 18.22 4.79 10.76
C ASP A 95 17.96 6.18 11.37
N ARG A 96 18.84 7.14 11.10
CA ARG A 96 18.76 8.52 11.59
C ARG A 96 18.28 9.46 10.51
N LEU A 97 18.70 9.30 9.25
CA LEU A 97 18.23 10.12 8.13
C LEU A 97 16.91 9.55 7.59
N VAL A 98 15.81 10.05 8.14
CA VAL A 98 14.45 9.56 7.83
C VAL A 98 13.77 10.30 6.67
N TYR A 99 14.32 11.42 6.21
CA TYR A 99 13.94 12.08 4.95
C TYR A 99 15.06 13.01 4.45
N PRO A 100 15.32 13.12 3.14
CA PRO A 100 14.72 12.33 2.06
C PRO A 100 15.28 10.92 1.98
N THR A 101 14.56 9.99 1.34
CA THR A 101 14.99 8.59 1.16
C THR A 101 14.94 8.17 -0.31
N LEU A 102 15.43 6.97 -0.64
CA LEU A 102 15.37 6.42 -2.00
C LEU A 102 13.93 6.34 -2.54
N GLY A 103 12.96 5.96 -1.70
CA GLY A 103 11.55 5.80 -2.08
C GLY A 103 10.66 7.02 -1.81
N ASN A 104 11.22 8.07 -1.21
CA ASN A 104 10.53 9.36 -0.97
C ASN A 104 11.55 10.52 -1.09
N PRO A 105 11.99 10.83 -2.32
CA PRO A 105 13.00 11.84 -2.58
C PRO A 105 12.40 13.25 -2.49
N ASN A 106 13.27 14.24 -2.39
CA ASN A 106 12.91 15.65 -2.53
C ASN A 106 13.08 16.10 -4.00
N LEU A 107 12.05 16.76 -4.55
CA LEU A 107 12.10 17.39 -5.87
C LEU A 107 12.28 18.91 -5.71
N TYR A 108 13.53 19.34 -5.56
CA TYR A 108 13.85 20.74 -5.30
C TYR A 108 13.87 21.57 -6.59
N VAL A 109 13.10 22.66 -6.63
CA VAL A 109 13.02 23.58 -7.77
C VAL A 109 13.60 24.96 -7.44
N LYS A 110 14.68 25.37 -8.12
CA LYS A 110 15.43 26.60 -7.80
C LYS A 110 14.69 27.92 -8.04
N ASP A 111 13.84 27.99 -9.05
CA ASP A 111 13.12 29.22 -9.40
C ASP A 111 11.83 29.42 -8.59
N ASP A 112 11.40 28.39 -7.88
CA ASP A 112 10.32 28.48 -6.92
C ASP A 112 10.85 29.01 -5.58
N ALA A 113 10.53 30.27 -5.28
CA ALA A 113 10.98 30.94 -4.07
C ALA A 113 10.41 30.34 -2.77
N SER A 114 9.34 29.55 -2.87
CA SER A 114 8.74 28.85 -1.73
C SER A 114 9.34 27.46 -1.50
N ASP A 115 10.13 26.94 -2.43
CA ASP A 115 10.69 25.59 -2.33
C ASP A 115 11.89 25.51 -1.39
N GLU A 116 12.00 24.39 -0.70
CA GLU A 116 13.05 24.10 0.25
C GLU A 116 13.41 22.61 0.20
N LEU A 117 14.70 22.33 0.31
CA LEU A 117 15.12 20.99 0.71
C LEU A 117 15.07 20.93 2.23
N THR A 118 14.35 19.95 2.77
CA THR A 118 14.43 19.61 4.19
C THR A 118 15.10 18.26 4.36
N MET A 119 16.08 18.16 5.25
CA MET A 119 16.57 16.87 5.75
C MET A 119 16.08 16.66 7.18
N VAL A 120 15.45 15.52 7.45
CA VAL A 120 14.89 15.18 8.75
C VAL A 120 15.71 14.06 9.37
N LEU A 121 16.26 14.34 10.55
CA LEU A 121 17.04 13.40 11.33
C LEU A 121 16.30 12.97 12.61
N ARG A 122 16.37 11.70 12.97
CA ARG A 122 16.03 11.15 14.29
C ARG A 122 17.33 10.82 15.01
N MET A 123 17.76 11.65 15.96
CA MET A 123 19.08 11.51 16.60
C MET A 123 18.99 11.36 18.11
N GLU A 124 19.84 10.49 18.67
CA GLU A 124 20.03 10.38 20.11
C GLU A 124 20.63 11.69 20.66
N PRO A 125 20.24 12.17 21.86
CA PRO A 125 20.77 13.40 22.43
C PRO A 125 22.30 13.44 22.56
N ASN A 126 22.92 12.31 22.91
CA ASN A 126 24.37 12.18 23.06
C ASN A 126 25.13 12.27 21.72
N ALA A 127 24.46 12.08 20.58
CA ALA A 127 25.08 12.21 19.26
C ALA A 127 25.54 13.65 18.97
N ILE A 128 24.91 14.65 19.60
CA ILE A 128 25.19 16.08 19.40
C ILE A 128 25.58 16.83 20.68
N GLU A 129 25.71 16.13 21.80
CA GLU A 129 25.99 16.76 23.11
C GLU A 129 27.28 17.57 23.11
N HIS A 130 28.33 17.11 22.41
CA HIS A 130 29.60 17.83 22.27
C HIS A 130 29.49 19.15 21.50
N LEU A 131 28.36 19.38 20.81
CA LEU A 131 28.04 20.62 20.11
C LEU A 131 27.19 21.57 20.97
N ASN A 132 26.99 21.28 22.26
CA ASN A 132 26.29 22.14 23.23
C ASN A 132 24.91 22.63 22.72
N PRO A 133 23.96 21.71 22.46
CA PRO A 133 22.70 22.05 21.82
C PRO A 133 21.83 22.98 22.68
N LYS A 134 21.41 24.11 22.09
CA LYS A 134 20.52 25.09 22.71
C LYS A 134 19.22 25.14 21.92
N ILE A 135 18.12 24.73 22.55
CA ILE A 135 16.78 24.74 21.96
C ILE A 135 16.04 25.97 22.49
N ALA A 136 15.51 26.80 21.60
CA ALA A 136 14.70 27.96 21.97
C ALA A 136 13.42 27.52 22.70
N ALA A 137 12.89 28.40 23.56
CA ALA A 137 11.57 28.17 24.16
C ALA A 137 10.51 28.11 23.05
N GLY A 138 9.84 26.95 22.91
CA GLY A 138 8.75 26.74 21.98
C GLY A 138 7.37 26.96 22.62
N ASP A 139 6.34 26.97 21.79
CA ASP A 139 4.92 27.00 22.21
C ASP A 139 4.34 25.59 22.46
N GLY A 140 5.20 24.55 22.38
CA GLY A 140 4.81 23.15 22.52
C GLY A 140 4.05 22.57 21.32
N ARG A 141 3.87 23.33 20.24
CA ARG A 141 3.10 22.93 19.05
C ARG A 141 3.89 23.05 17.75
N SER A 142 4.74 24.07 17.64
CA SER A 142 5.58 24.33 16.49
C SER A 142 7.03 23.89 16.75
N PRO A 143 7.80 23.57 15.68
CA PRO A 143 9.21 23.30 15.83
C PRO A 143 9.97 24.49 16.44
N ALA A 144 10.86 24.21 17.39
CA ALA A 144 11.69 25.23 18.05
C ALA A 144 13.06 25.33 17.38
N ALA A 145 13.64 26.53 17.36
CA ALA A 145 14.98 26.74 16.81
C ALA A 145 16.05 26.00 17.63
N LEU A 146 16.96 25.31 16.94
CA LEU A 146 18.14 24.67 17.51
C LEU A 146 19.38 25.46 17.13
N THR A 147 20.21 25.78 18.10
CA THR A 147 21.57 26.30 17.89
C THR A 147 22.58 25.29 18.39
N LEU A 148 23.65 25.11 17.64
CA LEU A 148 24.78 24.24 17.95
C LEU A 148 26.07 25.08 17.90
N ASP A 149 27.01 24.80 18.78
CA ASP A 149 28.34 25.40 18.75
C ASP A 149 29.15 24.71 17.63
N GLN A 150 29.14 25.30 16.42
CA GLN A 150 29.75 24.73 15.21
C GLN A 150 31.03 25.47 14.77
N SER A 151 31.91 24.75 14.09
CA SER A 151 33.11 25.23 13.38
C SER A 151 33.28 24.46 12.06
N ASP A 152 34.34 24.75 11.31
CA ASP A 152 34.63 23.99 10.07
C ASP A 152 34.95 22.51 10.35
N GLU A 153 35.47 22.20 11.53
CA GLU A 153 35.92 20.86 11.94
C GLU A 153 34.92 20.13 12.85
N SER A 154 34.05 20.84 13.57
CA SER A 154 33.08 20.26 14.50
C SER A 154 31.68 20.79 14.22
N GLY A 155 30.70 19.92 14.01
CA GLY A 155 29.34 20.30 13.66
C GLY A 155 28.58 19.18 12.98
N ILE A 156 27.46 19.50 12.33
CA ILE A 156 26.74 18.55 11.46
C ILE A 156 26.96 19.00 10.02
N ALA A 157 27.49 18.11 9.18
CA ALA A 157 27.80 18.41 7.79
C ALA A 157 26.86 17.64 6.86
N PHE A 158 26.38 18.34 5.83
CA PHE A 158 25.45 17.80 4.84
C PHE A 158 26.03 17.90 3.45
N PHE A 159 25.86 16.82 2.67
CA PHE A 159 26.40 16.68 1.34
C PHE A 159 25.36 16.16 0.37
N LEU A 160 25.36 16.75 -0.82
CA LEU A 160 24.72 16.20 -2.01
C LEU A 160 25.83 15.59 -2.88
N VAL A 161 25.75 14.27 -3.07
CA VAL A 161 26.77 13.48 -3.74
C VAL A 161 26.22 13.03 -5.08
N ALA A 162 26.80 13.52 -6.17
CA ALA A 162 26.45 13.08 -7.51
C ALA A 162 26.78 11.60 -7.67
N ARG A 163 26.02 10.90 -8.50
CA ARG A 163 26.22 9.46 -8.74
C ARG A 163 27.66 9.09 -9.13
N SER A 164 28.36 9.93 -9.90
CA SER A 164 29.76 9.75 -10.29
C SER A 164 30.74 9.76 -9.10
N ALA A 165 30.32 10.27 -7.94
CA ALA A 165 31.08 10.37 -6.70
C ALA A 165 30.59 9.42 -5.59
N ARG A 166 29.56 8.59 -5.85
CA ARG A 166 28.87 7.76 -4.84
C ARG A 166 29.79 6.92 -3.97
N ALA A 167 30.80 6.27 -4.56
CA ALA A 167 31.73 5.42 -3.81
C ALA A 167 32.45 6.18 -2.66
N ARG A 168 32.65 7.50 -2.81
CA ARG A 168 33.17 8.35 -1.71
C ARG A 168 32.11 8.64 -0.65
N GLY A 169 30.85 8.79 -1.07
CA GLY A 169 29.70 9.00 -0.19
C GLY A 169 29.32 7.79 0.65
N GLU A 170 29.69 6.58 0.23
CA GLU A 170 29.45 5.33 0.97
C GLU A 170 30.57 5.01 2.01
N SER A 171 31.61 5.86 2.12
CA SER A 171 32.77 5.62 3.01
C SER A 171 32.50 6.02 4.47
N GLY A 172 33.04 5.30 5.46
CA GLY A 172 33.02 5.73 6.87
C GLY A 172 33.90 6.95 7.20
N ALA A 173 34.75 7.39 6.27
CA ALA A 173 35.59 8.58 6.45
C ALA A 173 34.77 9.87 6.34
N ALA A 174 35.27 10.94 6.98
CA ALA A 174 34.68 12.27 6.86
C ALA A 174 34.73 12.77 5.41
N MET A 175 33.64 13.35 4.92
CA MET A 175 33.54 13.72 3.51
C MET A 175 34.20 15.06 3.21
N THR A 176 34.83 15.19 2.04
CA THR A 176 35.35 16.48 1.56
C THR A 176 34.65 16.91 0.29
N THR A 177 34.38 18.22 0.16
CA THR A 177 33.87 18.82 -1.08
C THR A 177 34.84 18.57 -2.24
N GLY A 178 34.30 18.39 -3.44
CA GLY A 178 35.10 18.15 -4.64
C GLY A 178 34.21 17.92 -5.87
N ALA A 179 34.80 17.43 -6.97
CA ALA A 179 34.05 17.15 -8.19
C ALA A 179 32.87 16.21 -7.91
N GLY A 180 31.63 16.67 -8.09
CA GLY A 180 30.41 15.91 -7.83
C GLY A 180 30.06 15.72 -6.35
N VAL A 181 30.67 16.45 -5.42
CA VAL A 181 30.31 16.45 -3.99
C VAL A 181 30.12 17.89 -3.53
N HIS A 182 28.88 18.24 -3.19
CA HIS A 182 28.47 19.59 -2.83
C HIS A 182 28.13 19.64 -1.34
N ARG A 183 28.83 20.48 -0.56
CA ARG A 183 28.49 20.71 0.85
C ARG A 183 27.40 21.78 0.91
N ILE A 184 26.26 21.45 1.52
CA ILE A 184 25.17 22.40 1.76
C ILE A 184 25.12 22.77 3.24
N VAL A 185 24.70 24.00 3.53
CA VAL A 185 24.62 24.54 4.89
C VAL A 185 23.18 24.93 5.16
N PRO A 186 22.56 24.43 6.24
CA PRO A 186 21.16 24.73 6.53
C PRO A 186 20.99 26.21 6.87
N LYS A 187 19.91 26.81 6.38
CA LYS A 187 19.45 28.14 6.80
C LYS A 187 18.91 28.09 8.24
N ALA A 188 18.22 27.00 8.59
CA ALA A 188 17.62 26.80 9.89
C ALA A 188 17.77 25.35 10.35
N MET A 189 17.96 25.19 11.66
CA MET A 189 17.90 23.92 12.36
C MET A 189 16.74 23.98 13.34
N LEU A 190 15.81 23.04 13.25
CA LEU A 190 14.58 23.03 14.05
C LEU A 190 14.43 21.70 14.75
N VAL A 191 13.89 21.69 15.96
CA VAL A 191 13.54 20.47 16.71
C VAL A 191 12.02 20.40 16.82
N ASN A 192 11.41 19.26 16.47
CA ASN A 192 9.98 19.07 16.65
C ASN A 192 9.60 19.28 18.13
N ALA A 193 8.40 19.81 18.36
CA ALA A 193 7.86 19.91 19.71
C ALA A 193 7.74 18.51 20.36
N GLU A 194 8.09 18.43 21.64
CA GLU A 194 7.89 17.25 22.48
C GLU A 194 6.90 17.60 23.58
N PRO A 195 5.58 17.54 23.29
CA PRO A 195 4.57 17.87 24.28
C PRO A 195 4.61 16.90 25.47
N ASP A 196 4.02 17.31 26.60
CA ASP A 196 4.04 16.55 27.84
C ASP A 196 3.42 15.15 27.69
N ASP A 197 2.42 15.02 26.82
CA ASP A 197 1.69 13.78 26.53
C ASP A 197 2.43 12.83 25.56
N MET A 198 3.62 13.22 25.06
CA MET A 198 4.44 12.36 24.21
C MET A 198 5.04 11.19 25.02
N PRO A 199 4.84 9.93 24.59
CA PRO A 199 5.41 8.75 25.24
C PRO A 199 6.93 8.83 25.41
N ALA A 200 7.42 8.32 26.54
CA ALA A 200 8.85 8.39 26.89
C ALA A 200 9.74 7.66 25.87
N SER A 201 9.27 6.54 25.32
CA SER A 201 10.06 5.78 24.35
C SER A 201 10.26 6.52 23.03
N LEU A 202 9.27 7.32 22.59
CA LEU A 202 9.40 8.16 21.40
C LEU A 202 10.39 9.33 21.60
N LYS A 203 10.66 9.72 22.85
CA LYS A 203 11.63 10.77 23.24
C LYS A 203 13.09 10.30 23.24
N ALA A 204 13.35 9.00 23.03
CA ALA A 204 14.71 8.45 23.01
C ALA A 204 15.60 9.09 21.93
N ARG A 205 15.00 9.51 20.81
CA ARG A 205 15.63 10.32 19.76
C ARG A 205 14.86 11.62 19.59
N LYS A 206 15.57 12.70 19.30
CA LYS A 206 15.02 13.99 18.88
C LYS A 206 14.75 13.98 17.38
N THR A 207 13.62 14.53 16.95
CA THR A 207 13.36 14.81 15.52
C THR A 207 13.89 16.20 15.20
N ILE A 208 14.89 16.28 14.33
CA ILE A 208 15.59 17.51 13.96
C ILE A 208 15.46 17.75 12.46
N ARG A 209 15.03 18.94 12.07
CA ARG A 209 14.87 19.38 10.67
C ARG A 209 15.98 20.34 10.30
N PHE A 210 16.59 20.11 9.15
CA PHE A 210 17.60 20.97 8.55
C PHE A 210 17.02 21.52 7.26
N VAL A 211 16.75 22.82 7.25
CA VAL A 211 16.07 23.50 6.14
C VAL A 211 17.10 24.20 5.25
N PHE A 212 17.09 23.90 3.96
CA PHE A 212 17.97 24.45 2.95
C PHE A 212 17.13 25.21 1.93
N ASP A 213 17.16 26.54 2.01
CA ASP A 213 16.44 27.41 1.09
C ASP A 213 17.22 27.64 -0.21
N ARG A 214 16.70 28.52 -1.05
CA ARG A 214 17.32 28.94 -2.30
C ARG A 214 18.76 29.41 -2.18
N ALA A 215 19.10 30.13 -1.11
CA ALA A 215 20.48 30.59 -0.92
C ALA A 215 21.40 29.42 -0.57
N ALA A 216 20.95 28.52 0.32
CA ALA A 216 21.70 27.32 0.69
C ALA A 216 21.95 26.38 -0.50
N MET A 217 21.01 26.30 -1.43
CA MET A 217 21.05 25.42 -2.61
C MET A 217 21.63 26.08 -3.87
N ALA A 218 21.98 27.37 -3.84
CA ALA A 218 22.32 28.16 -5.02
C ALA A 218 23.48 27.60 -5.86
N HIS A 219 24.48 27.00 -5.19
CA HIS A 219 25.69 26.47 -5.83
C HIS A 219 25.55 25.01 -6.31
N VAL A 220 24.42 24.35 -6.04
CA VAL A 220 24.18 22.96 -6.42
C VAL A 220 23.63 22.93 -7.86
N PRO A 221 24.30 22.28 -8.83
CA PRO A 221 23.78 22.17 -10.19
C PRO A 221 22.48 21.34 -10.27
N ALA A 222 21.68 21.53 -11.31
CA ALA A 222 20.59 20.60 -11.60
C ALA A 222 21.13 19.17 -11.79
N GLY A 223 20.41 18.19 -11.24
CA GLY A 223 20.90 16.80 -11.23
C GLY A 223 20.23 15.95 -10.16
N LEU A 224 20.54 14.65 -10.16
CA LEU A 224 20.11 13.69 -9.14
C LEU A 224 21.30 13.38 -8.22
N TYR A 225 21.06 13.45 -6.91
CA TYR A 225 22.08 13.33 -5.89
C TYR A 225 21.66 12.32 -4.82
N ASP A 226 22.64 11.61 -4.29
CA ASP A 226 22.54 10.97 -2.99
C ASP A 226 22.63 12.05 -1.92
N ALA A 227 21.88 11.91 -0.83
CA ALA A 227 21.98 12.77 0.34
C ALA A 227 22.86 12.08 1.39
N ARG A 228 23.76 12.82 2.03
CA ARG A 228 24.53 12.33 3.18
C ARG A 228 24.60 13.37 4.28
N PHE A 229 24.48 12.91 5.51
CA PHE A 229 24.87 13.69 6.69
C PHE A 229 25.98 12.99 7.49
N GLU A 230 26.70 13.77 8.28
CA GLU A 230 27.63 13.26 9.28
C GLU A 230 27.74 14.24 10.45
N VAL A 231 27.88 13.68 11.66
CA VAL A 231 28.25 14.47 12.84
C VAL A 231 29.76 14.45 12.98
N ARG A 232 30.36 15.62 13.20
CA ARG A 232 31.80 15.82 13.23
C ARG A 232 32.31 16.31 14.57
N LYS A 233 33.55 15.92 14.88
CA LYS A 233 34.39 16.47 15.94
C LYS A 233 35.84 16.45 15.46
N GLU A 234 36.50 17.61 15.50
CA GLU A 234 37.93 17.74 15.13
C GLU A 234 38.24 17.19 13.72
N GLY A 235 37.33 17.43 12.76
CA GLY A 235 37.49 17.05 11.35
C GLY A 235 37.14 15.59 11.05
N LEU A 236 36.81 14.78 12.05
CA LEU A 236 36.49 13.36 11.92
C LEU A 236 34.99 13.10 12.14
N VAL A 237 34.50 11.98 11.60
CA VAL A 237 33.15 11.48 11.90
C VAL A 237 33.11 11.07 13.38
N PHE A 238 32.29 11.75 14.16
CA PHE A 238 32.16 11.53 15.59
C PHE A 238 31.25 10.33 15.87
N ALA A 239 31.71 9.43 16.75
CA ALA A 239 30.95 8.27 17.23
C ALA A 239 30.30 7.41 16.13
N ASN A 240 30.89 7.40 14.93
CA ASN A 240 30.36 6.70 13.75
C ASN A 240 28.93 7.15 13.36
N VAL A 241 28.57 8.41 13.65
CA VAL A 241 27.24 8.97 13.34
C VAL A 241 27.25 9.62 11.96
N PHE A 242 26.92 8.83 10.95
CA PHE A 242 26.76 9.27 9.57
C PHE A 242 25.78 8.35 8.83
N GLU A 243 25.17 8.86 7.77
CA GLU A 243 24.23 8.09 6.95
C GLU A 243 24.14 8.68 5.55
N TRP A 244 23.69 7.86 4.59
CA TRP A 244 23.41 8.30 3.24
C TRP A 244 22.15 7.64 2.66
N GLN A 245 21.50 8.36 1.74
CA GLN A 245 20.30 7.94 1.03
C GLN A 245 20.53 8.12 -0.48
N TYR A 246 20.29 7.05 -1.25
CA TYR A 246 20.53 7.05 -2.69
C TYR A 246 19.46 7.83 -3.45
N ASN A 247 19.85 8.54 -4.51
CA ASN A 247 18.92 9.22 -5.42
C ASN A 247 17.86 10.08 -4.69
N ALA A 248 18.21 10.61 -3.53
CA ALA A 248 17.27 11.18 -2.57
C ALA A 248 16.91 12.65 -2.86
N VAL A 249 17.69 13.35 -3.68
CA VAL A 249 17.43 14.75 -4.03
C VAL A 249 17.57 14.96 -5.52
N ARG A 250 16.50 15.43 -6.16
CA ARG A 250 16.53 15.90 -7.55
C ARG A 250 16.42 17.42 -7.58
N VAL A 251 17.43 18.07 -8.15
CA VAL A 251 17.47 19.52 -8.33
C VAL A 251 17.07 19.89 -9.74
N PHE A 252 16.10 20.78 -9.87
CA PHE A 252 15.64 21.38 -11.12
C PHE A 252 16.03 22.87 -11.16
N ASP A 253 16.46 23.35 -12.32
CA ASP A 253 16.73 24.78 -12.49
C ASP A 253 15.44 25.61 -12.62
N ARG A 254 14.36 24.99 -13.11
CA ARG A 254 13.07 25.65 -13.28
C ARG A 254 11.88 24.73 -13.05
N ALA A 255 10.76 25.30 -12.61
CA ALA A 255 9.49 24.61 -12.52
C ALA A 255 8.98 24.20 -13.91
N LEU A 256 8.35 23.03 -14.00
CA LEU A 256 7.70 22.54 -15.21
C LEU A 256 6.20 22.41 -14.94
N GLU A 257 5.39 23.14 -15.70
CA GLU A 257 3.92 23.02 -15.65
C GLU A 257 3.44 21.75 -16.38
N GLU A 258 4.14 21.37 -17.46
CA GLU A 258 3.92 20.15 -18.22
C GLU A 258 5.20 19.32 -18.20
N TYR A 259 5.06 18.03 -17.96
CA TYR A 259 6.19 17.12 -17.78
C TYR A 259 5.76 15.69 -18.05
N THR A 260 6.73 14.79 -18.07
CA THR A 260 6.49 13.36 -18.06
C THR A 260 6.93 12.76 -16.73
N ALA A 261 6.24 11.71 -16.30
CA ALA A 261 6.66 10.84 -15.22
C ALA A 261 6.60 9.40 -15.72
N LEU A 262 7.44 8.52 -15.19
CA LEU A 262 7.35 7.10 -15.50
C LEU A 262 6.50 6.40 -14.44
N ASN A 263 5.80 5.36 -14.83
CA ASN A 263 5.10 4.47 -13.92
C ASN A 263 5.52 3.04 -14.18
N VAL A 264 5.73 2.30 -13.09
CA VAL A 264 5.94 0.87 -13.09
C VAL A 264 5.19 0.26 -11.90
N THR A 265 4.84 -1.02 -11.98
CA THR A 265 4.12 -1.71 -10.90
C THR A 265 4.42 -3.21 -10.98
N ASP A 266 4.17 -3.93 -9.89
CA ASP A 266 4.16 -5.40 -9.85
C ASP A 266 5.46 -6.02 -10.38
N THR A 267 6.60 -5.51 -9.88
CA THR A 267 7.92 -6.08 -10.23
C THR A 267 8.17 -7.41 -9.54
N GLN A 268 7.50 -7.64 -8.41
CA GLN A 268 7.44 -8.87 -7.62
C GLN A 268 8.79 -9.57 -7.49
N VAL A 269 9.84 -8.82 -7.11
CA VAL A 269 11.22 -9.32 -7.12
C VAL A 269 11.32 -10.55 -6.22
N SER A 270 11.62 -11.70 -6.81
CA SER A 270 11.95 -12.92 -6.09
C SER A 270 13.41 -13.30 -6.29
N VAL A 271 14.10 -13.64 -5.21
CA VAL A 271 15.47 -14.17 -5.25
C VAL A 271 15.54 -15.68 -5.40
N GLY A 272 14.39 -16.38 -5.43
CA GLY A 272 14.35 -17.83 -5.63
C GLY A 272 14.59 -18.21 -7.09
N ASP A 273 15.38 -19.27 -7.31
CA ASP A 273 15.88 -19.67 -8.65
C ASP A 273 14.79 -19.81 -9.72
N ILE A 274 13.59 -20.29 -9.35
CA ILE A 274 12.48 -20.54 -10.29
C ILE A 274 11.86 -19.22 -10.80
N TYR A 275 11.80 -18.18 -9.96
CA TYR A 275 11.08 -16.93 -10.29
C TYR A 275 12.02 -15.76 -10.62
N LYS A 276 13.32 -15.92 -10.37
CA LYS A 276 14.33 -14.88 -10.57
C LYS A 276 14.32 -14.32 -12.00
N ASN A 277 14.23 -15.18 -13.01
CA ASN A 277 14.24 -14.79 -14.43
C ASN A 277 12.94 -14.09 -14.88
N LEU A 278 11.83 -14.32 -14.19
CA LEU A 278 10.53 -13.68 -14.47
C LEU A 278 10.40 -12.33 -13.77
N THR A 279 11.16 -12.09 -12.71
CA THR A 279 10.97 -10.95 -11.79
C THR A 279 12.24 -10.13 -11.59
N ALA A 280 13.17 -10.61 -10.76
CA ALA A 280 14.39 -9.90 -10.39
C ALA A 280 15.22 -9.48 -11.61
N ASP A 281 15.38 -10.36 -12.60
CA ASP A 281 16.10 -10.05 -13.82
C ASP A 281 15.35 -9.02 -14.68
N LYS A 282 14.02 -9.02 -14.64
CA LYS A 282 13.18 -8.02 -15.32
C LYS A 282 13.27 -6.65 -14.68
N LEU A 283 13.49 -6.58 -13.36
CA LEU A 283 13.81 -5.31 -12.71
C LEU A 283 15.15 -4.76 -13.21
N ASP A 284 16.17 -5.60 -13.43
CA ASP A 284 17.42 -5.12 -14.01
C ASP A 284 17.25 -4.67 -15.46
N ASP A 285 16.53 -5.44 -16.27
CA ASP A 285 16.18 -5.05 -17.64
C ASP A 285 15.50 -3.68 -17.65
N PHE A 286 14.50 -3.47 -16.79
CA PHE A 286 13.80 -2.19 -16.65
C PHE A 286 14.78 -1.05 -16.30
N VAL A 287 15.60 -1.24 -15.27
CA VAL A 287 16.53 -0.22 -14.80
C VAL A 287 17.53 0.15 -15.90
N ASP A 288 18.09 -0.84 -16.58
CA ASP A 288 19.09 -0.63 -17.62
C ASP A 288 18.45 -0.05 -18.89
N GLY A 289 17.26 -0.54 -19.26
CA GLY A 289 16.47 -0.01 -20.37
C GLY A 289 16.04 1.43 -20.17
N VAL A 290 15.58 1.83 -18.97
CA VAL A 290 15.25 3.24 -18.66
C VAL A 290 16.50 4.12 -18.74
N ASN A 291 17.63 3.68 -18.18
CA ASN A 291 18.87 4.45 -18.20
C ASN A 291 19.44 4.64 -19.61
N ALA A 292 19.30 3.63 -20.48
CA ALA A 292 19.78 3.64 -21.85
C ALA A 292 18.79 4.30 -22.82
N ASN A 293 17.55 4.56 -22.41
CA ASN A 293 16.50 5.05 -23.29
C ASN A 293 16.83 6.45 -23.86
N VAL A 294 16.59 6.61 -25.16
CA VAL A 294 16.86 7.86 -25.89
C VAL A 294 15.59 8.68 -26.19
N ASP A 295 14.40 8.15 -25.91
CA ASP A 295 13.14 8.89 -26.06
C ASP A 295 13.17 10.11 -25.12
N PRO A 296 12.99 11.34 -25.65
CA PRO A 296 12.97 12.54 -24.85
C PRO A 296 12.00 12.47 -23.67
N ALA A 297 10.81 11.88 -23.85
CA ALA A 297 9.80 11.76 -22.81
C ALA A 297 10.24 10.88 -21.64
N VAL A 298 11.18 9.96 -21.87
CA VAL A 298 11.77 9.10 -20.83
C VAL A 298 12.97 9.80 -20.20
N LYS A 299 13.88 10.31 -21.03
CA LYS A 299 15.13 10.96 -20.58
C LYS A 299 14.88 12.22 -19.75
N SER A 300 13.82 12.97 -20.07
CA SER A 300 13.46 14.20 -19.35
C SER A 300 12.35 14.00 -18.31
N ALA A 301 11.97 12.76 -18.01
CA ALA A 301 10.96 12.50 -16.99
C ALA A 301 11.38 13.12 -15.65
N ALA A 302 10.40 13.69 -14.94
CA ALA A 302 10.66 14.35 -13.66
C ALA A 302 10.99 13.33 -12.57
N PHE A 303 10.29 12.20 -12.56
CA PHE A 303 10.42 11.12 -11.58
C PHE A 303 9.80 9.82 -12.13
N ILE A 304 10.03 8.72 -11.39
CA ILE A 304 9.38 7.42 -11.57
C ILE A 304 8.50 7.14 -10.36
N THR A 305 7.33 6.54 -10.56
CA THR A 305 6.52 5.98 -9.48
C THR A 305 6.46 4.45 -9.60
N PHE A 306 6.59 3.75 -8.47
CA PHE A 306 6.31 2.33 -8.37
C PHE A 306 5.01 2.14 -7.59
N ASN A 307 4.03 1.51 -8.20
CA ASN A 307 2.68 1.40 -7.63
C ASN A 307 2.45 0.05 -6.93
N GLY A 308 3.37 -0.34 -6.06
CA GLY A 308 3.27 -1.55 -5.23
C GLY A 308 3.91 -2.79 -5.84
N ASP A 309 3.97 -3.83 -5.00
CA ASP A 309 4.51 -5.15 -5.29
C ASP A 309 5.94 -5.09 -5.83
N LEU A 310 6.80 -4.45 -5.02
CA LEU A 310 8.22 -4.41 -5.27
C LEU A 310 8.87 -5.75 -4.91
N HIS A 311 8.49 -6.33 -3.77
CA HIS A 311 8.88 -7.65 -3.31
C HIS A 311 7.95 -8.71 -3.88
N ASN A 312 8.41 -9.97 -3.93
CA ASN A 312 7.50 -11.10 -4.06
C ASN A 312 6.98 -11.56 -2.69
N GLY A 313 7.69 -11.25 -1.60
CA GLY A 313 7.31 -11.62 -0.24
C GLY A 313 7.47 -13.11 0.06
N GLY A 314 8.27 -13.83 -0.72
CA GLY A 314 8.44 -15.29 -0.64
C GLY A 314 8.59 -15.91 -2.02
N SER A 315 9.37 -16.97 -2.19
CA SER A 315 9.38 -17.71 -3.48
C SER A 315 8.30 -18.81 -3.48
N PRO A 316 7.49 -18.96 -4.55
CA PRO A 316 6.57 -20.09 -4.66
C PRO A 316 7.31 -21.44 -4.72
N GLY A 317 8.58 -21.43 -5.11
CA GLY A 317 9.41 -22.61 -5.26
C GLY A 317 9.86 -23.24 -3.94
N THR A 318 9.69 -22.56 -2.79
CA THR A 318 10.16 -23.10 -1.51
C THR A 318 9.37 -22.58 -0.31
N ILE A 319 9.08 -23.51 0.60
CA ILE A 319 8.47 -23.25 1.91
C ILE A 319 9.45 -23.55 3.07
N ARG A 320 10.73 -23.76 2.76
CA ARG A 320 11.77 -24.16 3.72
C ARG A 320 12.07 -23.02 4.69
N GLN A 321 12.32 -23.35 5.97
CA GLN A 321 12.48 -22.36 7.04
C GLN A 321 13.57 -21.32 6.75
N ALA A 322 14.74 -21.77 6.29
CA ALA A 322 15.86 -20.88 6.00
C ALA A 322 15.60 -19.90 4.85
N ALA A 323 14.82 -20.32 3.85
CA ALA A 323 14.46 -19.46 2.72
C ALA A 323 13.42 -18.43 3.16
N VAL A 324 12.30 -18.90 3.72
CA VAL A 324 11.18 -18.04 4.15
C VAL A 324 11.65 -16.96 5.12
N ALA A 325 12.41 -17.32 6.14
CA ALA A 325 12.87 -16.38 7.17
C ALA A 325 13.71 -15.22 6.62
N ASN A 326 14.46 -15.43 5.54
CA ASN A 326 15.37 -14.43 4.97
C ASN A 326 14.80 -13.70 3.75
N THR A 327 13.57 -14.01 3.34
CA THR A 327 13.08 -13.61 2.01
C THR A 327 13.08 -12.09 1.83
N TYR A 328 12.44 -11.36 2.75
CA TYR A 328 12.37 -9.90 2.66
C TYR A 328 13.74 -9.23 2.68
N ASN A 329 14.69 -9.72 3.49
CA ASN A 329 16.04 -9.17 3.52
C ASN A 329 16.76 -9.38 2.18
N ALA A 330 16.67 -10.60 1.62
CA ALA A 330 17.32 -10.96 0.36
C ALA A 330 16.70 -10.22 -0.84
N GLU A 331 15.37 -10.15 -0.91
CA GLU A 331 14.65 -9.39 -1.92
C GLU A 331 14.96 -7.90 -1.79
N ALA A 332 14.94 -7.35 -0.58
CA ALA A 332 15.24 -5.93 -0.37
C ALA A 332 16.67 -5.56 -0.76
N LYS A 333 17.66 -6.42 -0.47
CA LYS A 333 19.04 -6.26 -0.96
C LYS A 333 19.08 -6.23 -2.49
N ARG A 334 18.36 -7.14 -3.14
CA ARG A 334 18.32 -7.24 -4.61
C ARG A 334 17.66 -6.00 -5.24
N ILE A 335 16.54 -5.55 -4.68
CA ILE A 335 15.80 -4.37 -5.10
C ILE A 335 16.65 -3.11 -4.93
N LEU A 336 17.21 -2.89 -3.73
CA LEU A 336 18.06 -1.73 -3.44
C LEU A 336 19.25 -1.65 -4.40
N GLY A 337 19.88 -2.81 -4.67
CA GLY A 337 20.97 -2.92 -5.63
C GLY A 337 20.59 -2.48 -7.05
N ALA A 338 19.36 -2.77 -7.49
CA ALA A 338 18.84 -2.35 -8.79
C ALA A 338 18.42 -0.86 -8.79
N LEU A 339 17.53 -0.47 -7.87
CA LEU A 339 16.91 0.86 -7.87
C LEU A 339 17.91 1.99 -7.68
N LYS A 340 18.98 1.80 -6.90
CA LYS A 340 20.03 2.81 -6.77
C LYS A 340 20.72 3.12 -8.11
N ARG A 341 20.59 2.25 -9.12
CA ARG A 341 21.16 2.48 -10.46
C ARG A 341 20.25 3.30 -11.37
N LEU A 342 19.04 3.69 -10.99
CA LEU A 342 18.19 4.56 -11.82
C LEU A 342 18.74 5.99 -11.88
N ASN A 343 18.62 6.64 -13.05
CA ASN A 343 18.99 8.04 -13.29
C ASN A 343 17.86 9.04 -12.99
N LEU A 344 16.78 8.58 -12.38
CA LEU A 344 15.60 9.36 -12.02
C LEU A 344 15.26 9.15 -10.54
N PRO A 345 14.67 10.17 -9.86
CA PRO A 345 14.15 10.01 -8.51
C PRO A 345 12.92 9.08 -8.51
N ILE A 346 12.70 8.35 -7.41
CA ILE A 346 11.71 7.27 -7.33
C ILE A 346 10.75 7.54 -6.17
N PHE A 347 9.45 7.55 -6.45
CA PHE A 347 8.42 7.49 -5.40
C PHE A 347 7.84 6.07 -5.34
N LEU A 348 7.94 5.44 -4.18
CA LEU A 348 7.45 4.08 -3.99
C LEU A 348 6.14 4.07 -3.22
N THR A 349 5.19 3.28 -3.69
CA THR A 349 3.93 2.94 -3.01
C THR A 349 4.00 1.47 -2.63
N ALA A 350 3.57 1.09 -1.43
CA ALA A 350 3.57 -0.30 -1.00
C ALA A 350 2.36 -1.08 -1.56
N GLY A 351 2.58 -2.30 -2.01
CA GLY A 351 1.57 -3.29 -2.38
C GLY A 351 1.39 -4.38 -1.32
N ASN A 352 0.62 -5.42 -1.64
CA ASN A 352 0.39 -6.53 -0.72
C ASN A 352 1.63 -7.40 -0.55
N HIS A 353 2.37 -7.70 -1.62
CA HIS A 353 3.59 -8.50 -1.54
C HIS A 353 4.72 -7.78 -0.78
N ASP A 354 4.63 -6.47 -0.63
CA ASP A 354 5.56 -5.70 0.19
C ASP A 354 5.29 -5.84 1.70
N GLY A 355 4.13 -6.39 2.09
CA GLY A 355 3.61 -6.34 3.44
C GLY A 355 3.24 -7.67 4.08
N TYR A 356 3.71 -8.83 3.61
CA TYR A 356 3.42 -10.10 4.31
C TYR A 356 4.14 -10.20 5.66
N VAL A 357 3.52 -10.93 6.59
CA VAL A 357 4.04 -11.15 7.95
C VAL A 357 4.16 -12.63 8.21
N ALA A 358 5.21 -13.05 8.92
CA ALA A 358 5.28 -14.39 9.50
C ALA A 358 5.61 -14.31 10.98
N LEU A 359 4.85 -15.04 11.80
CA LEU A 359 5.08 -15.13 13.25
C LEU A 359 6.04 -16.24 13.66
N GLY A 360 6.43 -17.12 12.73
CA GLY A 360 7.29 -18.28 13.00
C GLY A 360 6.56 -19.60 13.26
N HIS A 361 5.23 -19.65 13.09
CA HIS A 361 4.44 -20.89 13.12
C HIS A 361 4.74 -21.77 11.90
N VAL A 362 5.85 -22.50 11.95
CA VAL A 362 6.34 -23.37 10.87
C VAL A 362 5.35 -24.53 10.63
N PRO A 363 5.04 -24.86 9.36
CA PRO A 363 4.26 -26.06 9.06
C PRO A 363 4.94 -27.32 9.58
N SER A 364 4.18 -28.19 10.25
CA SER A 364 4.73 -29.39 10.88
C SER A 364 5.44 -30.34 9.89
N ALA A 365 4.96 -30.43 8.65
CA ALA A 365 5.62 -31.20 7.59
C ALA A 365 6.98 -30.58 7.19
N VAL A 366 7.04 -29.26 7.05
CA VAL A 366 8.28 -28.52 6.75
C VAL A 366 9.26 -28.65 7.91
N ALA A 367 8.80 -28.44 9.14
CA ALA A 367 9.63 -28.56 10.35
C ALA A 367 10.28 -29.95 10.44
N ARG A 368 9.53 -31.02 10.20
CA ARG A 368 10.06 -32.39 10.18
C ARG A 368 11.07 -32.61 9.04
N ALA A 369 10.75 -32.15 7.83
CA ALA A 369 11.60 -32.35 6.66
C ALA A 369 12.92 -31.57 6.78
N ASP A 370 12.90 -30.36 7.33
CA ASP A 370 14.10 -29.56 7.58
C ASP A 370 14.93 -30.14 8.74
N ALA A 371 14.26 -30.60 9.81
CA ALA A 371 14.95 -31.22 10.94
C ALA A 371 15.72 -32.48 10.52
N ALA A 372 15.16 -33.27 9.59
CA ALA A 372 15.82 -34.45 9.03
C ALA A 372 17.15 -34.14 8.31
N VAL A 373 17.36 -32.91 7.87
CA VAL A 373 18.62 -32.44 7.25
C VAL A 373 19.40 -31.48 8.16
N GLY A 374 19.07 -31.44 9.46
CA GLY A 374 19.79 -30.65 10.46
C GLY A 374 19.48 -29.16 10.46
N THR A 375 18.32 -28.76 9.94
CA THR A 375 17.83 -27.37 9.94
C THR A 375 16.60 -27.25 10.84
N THR A 376 16.63 -26.33 11.80
CA THR A 376 15.50 -26.01 12.68
C THR A 376 15.28 -24.51 12.70
N LEU A 377 14.07 -24.06 13.06
CA LEU A 377 13.80 -22.62 13.19
C LEU A 377 14.77 -21.97 14.18
N LYS A 378 15.08 -22.66 15.29
CA LYS A 378 16.10 -22.24 16.26
C LYS A 378 17.42 -21.93 15.58
N LYS A 379 17.95 -22.90 14.82
CA LYS A 379 19.22 -22.74 14.11
C LYS A 379 19.17 -21.61 13.09
N VAL A 380 18.07 -21.49 12.34
CA VAL A 380 17.87 -20.43 11.34
C VAL A 380 17.91 -19.05 12.01
N VAL A 381 17.16 -18.89 13.09
CA VAL A 381 17.14 -17.66 13.87
C VAL A 381 18.53 -17.39 14.45
N GLU A 382 19.09 -18.29 15.26
CA GLU A 382 20.40 -18.12 15.91
C GLU A 382 21.54 -17.78 14.94
N GLN A 383 21.52 -18.32 13.72
CA GLN A 383 22.53 -18.00 12.68
C GLN A 383 22.40 -16.59 12.12
N GLN A 384 21.19 -16.03 12.09
CA GLN A 384 20.90 -14.71 11.54
C GLN A 384 20.77 -13.65 12.64
N ASN A 385 20.66 -14.05 13.90
CA ASN A 385 20.37 -13.20 15.05
C ASN A 385 21.58 -12.38 15.55
N ASN A 386 22.64 -12.21 14.75
CA ASN A 386 23.84 -11.47 15.15
C ASN A 386 23.58 -9.96 15.37
N LEU A 387 22.37 -9.47 15.05
CA LEU A 387 21.98 -8.06 15.06
C LEU A 387 20.56 -7.84 15.61
N ALA A 388 20.04 -8.81 16.35
CA ALA A 388 18.68 -8.82 16.85
C ALA A 388 18.38 -7.67 17.81
N TRP A 389 17.08 -7.42 17.97
CA TRP A 389 16.55 -6.59 19.04
C TRP A 389 17.27 -6.81 20.40
N PRO A 390 17.63 -5.73 21.13
CA PRO A 390 17.88 -5.77 22.57
C PRO A 390 17.09 -6.85 23.32
N ASP A 391 17.84 -7.74 23.99
CA ASP A 391 17.33 -8.77 24.89
C ASP A 391 16.50 -9.89 24.24
N PHE A 392 16.61 -10.09 22.92
CA PHE A 392 16.05 -11.29 22.28
C PHE A 392 16.65 -12.57 22.89
N SER A 393 15.79 -13.54 23.19
CA SER A 393 16.19 -14.91 23.48
C SER A 393 15.27 -15.90 22.75
N TRP A 394 15.86 -17.00 22.29
CA TRP A 394 15.11 -18.09 21.66
C TRP A 394 14.01 -18.61 22.59
N ASP A 395 14.28 -18.75 23.89
CA ASP A 395 13.33 -19.29 24.85
C ASP A 395 12.08 -18.39 24.98
N THR A 396 12.26 -17.06 24.95
CA THR A 396 11.13 -16.11 24.95
C THR A 396 10.30 -16.24 23.67
N TYR A 397 10.95 -16.34 22.52
CA TYR A 397 10.25 -16.52 21.24
C TYR A 397 9.54 -17.87 21.16
N GLN A 398 10.15 -18.94 21.65
CA GLN A 398 9.52 -20.26 21.73
C GLN A 398 8.32 -20.27 22.69
N ALA A 399 8.40 -19.53 23.81
CA ALA A 399 7.27 -19.35 24.71
C ALA A 399 6.13 -18.58 24.03
N PHE A 400 6.44 -17.54 23.24
CA PHE A 400 5.46 -16.82 22.42
C PHE A 400 4.78 -17.73 21.38
N LEU A 401 5.55 -18.53 20.63
CA LEU A 401 5.01 -19.50 19.68
C LEU A 401 4.10 -20.51 20.39
N THR A 402 4.50 -20.99 21.58
CA THR A 402 3.66 -21.88 22.38
C THR A 402 2.35 -21.21 22.82
N LYS A 403 2.43 -19.96 23.30
CA LYS A 403 1.27 -19.14 23.70
C LYS A 403 0.28 -18.93 22.55
N THR A 404 0.77 -18.84 21.32
CA THR A 404 -0.02 -18.50 20.12
C THR A 404 -0.32 -19.70 19.21
N ASP A 405 0.00 -20.94 19.58
CA ASP A 405 -0.25 -22.10 18.69
C ASP A 405 -1.74 -22.33 18.40
N ALA A 406 -2.64 -21.95 19.32
CA ALA A 406 -4.09 -21.98 19.11
C ALA A 406 -4.62 -20.77 18.31
N GLN A 407 -3.81 -19.73 18.13
CA GLN A 407 -4.11 -18.48 17.42
C GLN A 407 -2.91 -18.12 16.54
N ARG A 408 -2.72 -18.90 15.46
CA ARG A 408 -1.53 -18.81 14.60
C ARG A 408 -1.43 -17.54 13.79
N ASP A 409 -2.52 -16.79 13.71
CA ASP A 409 -2.61 -15.40 13.25
C ASP A 409 -2.05 -14.39 14.27
N GLY A 410 -1.70 -14.83 15.48
CA GLY A 410 -1.06 -14.04 16.52
C GLY A 410 -2.00 -13.41 17.53
N LEU A 411 -1.44 -12.58 18.40
CA LEU A 411 -2.17 -11.75 19.34
C LEU A 411 -2.90 -10.65 18.57
N ARG A 412 -4.19 -10.47 18.86
CA ARG A 412 -5.05 -9.44 18.25
C ARG A 412 -4.93 -8.11 18.97
N ARG A 413 -3.70 -7.60 19.02
CA ARG A 413 -3.32 -6.27 19.48
C ARG A 413 -2.48 -5.67 18.36
N ASP A 414 -3.09 -4.85 17.52
CA ASP A 414 -2.43 -4.42 16.29
C ASP A 414 -1.47 -3.27 16.54
N VAL A 415 -0.19 -3.59 16.40
CA VAL A 415 0.88 -2.61 16.46
C VAL A 415 1.09 -2.05 15.06
N VAL A 416 0.72 -0.79 14.87
CA VAL A 416 0.78 -0.10 13.56
C VAL A 416 2.10 0.65 13.39
N THR A 417 2.73 1.08 14.48
CA THR A 417 4.02 1.80 14.45
C THR A 417 4.81 1.51 15.71
N GLY A 418 6.03 0.95 15.57
CA GLY A 418 6.91 0.71 16.72
C GLY A 418 6.25 -0.21 17.74
N ALA A 419 6.00 0.28 18.96
CA ALA A 419 5.26 -0.39 20.03
C ALA A 419 3.77 -0.01 20.12
N PHE A 420 3.30 0.87 19.24
CA PHE A 420 2.06 1.63 19.45
C PHE A 420 0.93 1.21 18.53
N GLU A 421 -0.26 1.11 19.12
CA GLU A 421 -1.52 1.30 18.40
C GLU A 421 -1.64 2.75 17.93
N ARG A 422 -2.20 2.94 16.74
CA ARG A 422 -2.35 4.25 16.12
C ARG A 422 -3.82 4.56 15.88
N ARG A 423 -4.27 5.72 16.38
CA ARG A 423 -5.64 6.24 16.16
C ARG A 423 -5.58 7.65 15.59
N SER A 424 -6.64 8.04 14.89
CA SER A 424 -6.80 9.42 14.43
C SER A 424 -6.85 10.38 15.63
N GLY A 425 -6.24 11.55 15.49
CA GLY A 425 -6.23 12.60 16.50
C GLY A 425 -5.08 13.57 16.30
N ASP A 426 -4.96 14.52 17.23
CA ASP A 426 -4.11 15.71 17.06
C ASP A 426 -3.02 15.83 18.14
N ALA A 427 -3.00 14.92 19.11
CA ALA A 427 -2.09 14.89 20.25
C ALA A 427 -1.62 13.47 20.53
N TYR A 428 -0.48 13.30 21.20
CA TYR A 428 0.12 11.99 21.39
C TYR A 428 -0.75 11.08 22.25
N GLY A 429 -1.27 11.59 23.38
CA GLY A 429 -2.08 10.81 24.31
C GLY A 429 -3.43 10.35 23.74
N ALA A 430 -3.91 10.99 22.67
CA ALA A 430 -5.12 10.58 21.96
C ALA A 430 -4.84 9.60 20.82
N SER A 431 -3.67 9.73 20.18
CA SER A 431 -3.37 9.04 18.92
C SER A 431 -2.39 7.86 19.06
N PHE A 432 -1.58 7.83 20.11
CA PHE A 432 -0.65 6.74 20.41
C PHE A 432 -1.05 6.05 21.70
N SER A 433 -1.25 4.74 21.64
CA SER A 433 -1.42 3.90 22.82
C SER A 433 -0.35 2.83 22.79
N GLU A 434 0.55 2.84 23.78
CA GLU A 434 1.59 1.83 23.86
C GLU A 434 0.94 0.47 24.15
N VAL A 435 1.29 -0.54 23.37
CA VAL A 435 0.93 -1.92 23.67
C VAL A 435 2.02 -2.47 24.60
N PRO A 436 1.72 -3.07 25.76
CA PRO A 436 2.76 -3.68 26.59
C PRO A 436 3.51 -4.79 25.82
N ARG A 437 4.83 -4.89 25.99
CA ARG A 437 5.67 -5.88 25.27
C ARG A 437 5.13 -7.31 25.35
N ALA A 438 4.66 -7.74 26.52
CA ALA A 438 4.11 -9.09 26.72
C ALA A 438 2.82 -9.38 25.91
N ASP A 439 2.19 -8.33 25.39
CA ASP A 439 0.95 -8.36 24.60
C ASP A 439 1.19 -8.09 23.10
N ARG A 440 2.44 -7.86 22.68
CA ARG A 440 2.81 -7.68 21.28
C ARG A 440 3.13 -9.01 20.60
N ASN A 441 2.99 -9.05 19.28
CA ASN A 441 3.45 -10.18 18.48
C ASN A 441 4.97 -10.15 18.36
N MET A 442 5.64 -11.28 18.59
CA MET A 442 7.01 -11.46 18.13
C MET A 442 6.95 -11.97 16.69
N VAL A 443 7.48 -11.20 15.74
CA VAL A 443 7.38 -11.50 14.31
C VAL A 443 8.71 -12.06 13.81
N LEU A 444 8.68 -13.16 13.06
CA LEU A 444 9.85 -13.63 12.33
C LEU A 444 10.29 -12.55 11.35
N TYR A 445 9.37 -12.07 10.52
CA TYR A 445 9.54 -10.88 9.68
C TYR A 445 8.20 -10.16 9.50
N ASP A 446 8.26 -8.85 9.21
CA ASP A 446 7.16 -8.05 8.68
C ASP A 446 7.67 -7.24 7.48
N GLY A 447 7.09 -7.47 6.30
CA GLY A 447 7.46 -6.77 5.08
C GLY A 447 7.34 -5.25 5.17
N LEU A 448 6.34 -4.73 5.90
CA LEU A 448 6.17 -3.29 6.08
C LEU A 448 7.27 -2.69 6.96
N TYR A 449 7.77 -3.44 7.94
CA TYR A 449 8.95 -3.03 8.71
C TYR A 449 10.22 -3.05 7.85
N GLN A 450 10.42 -4.09 7.03
CA GLN A 450 11.53 -4.10 6.06
C GLN A 450 11.44 -2.89 5.11
N TRP A 451 10.24 -2.58 4.62
CA TRP A 451 10.00 -1.43 3.75
C TRP A 451 10.43 -0.12 4.39
N GLN A 452 9.92 0.14 5.59
CA GLN A 452 10.21 1.35 6.36
C GLN A 452 11.70 1.51 6.66
N LYS A 453 12.41 0.39 6.87
CA LYS A 453 13.85 0.37 7.13
C LYS A 453 14.72 0.50 5.87
N THR A 454 14.16 0.29 4.70
CA THR A 454 14.92 0.19 3.44
C THR A 454 14.64 1.36 2.50
N TYR A 455 13.37 1.73 2.33
CA TYR A 455 12.97 2.59 1.23
C TYR A 455 12.36 3.91 1.65
N GLY A 456 11.54 3.95 2.70
CA GLY A 456 10.89 5.17 3.15
C GLY A 456 9.55 4.93 3.86
N PRO A 457 8.75 5.99 4.06
CA PRO A 457 7.44 5.88 4.68
C PRO A 457 6.48 5.01 3.83
N LEU A 458 5.41 4.53 4.47
CA LEU A 458 4.36 3.73 3.80
C LEU A 458 3.39 4.59 2.99
N TYR A 459 3.26 5.87 3.32
CA TYR A 459 2.43 6.83 2.62
C TYR A 459 3.02 8.24 2.79
N THR A 460 2.92 9.05 1.74
CA THR A 460 3.57 10.36 1.60
C THR A 460 2.84 11.20 0.56
N SER A 461 3.14 12.50 0.51
CA SER A 461 2.71 13.35 -0.59
C SER A 461 3.83 14.25 -1.09
N TRP A 462 3.75 14.59 -2.37
CA TRP A 462 4.64 15.57 -3.00
C TRP A 462 3.89 16.38 -4.05
N THR A 463 4.45 17.52 -4.40
CA THR A 463 3.95 18.42 -5.42
C THR A 463 4.98 18.57 -6.54
N PHE A 464 4.52 18.64 -7.78
CA PHE A 464 5.35 19.02 -8.91
C PHE A 464 4.53 19.80 -9.93
N GLY A 465 4.92 21.05 -10.19
CA GLY A 465 4.09 22.00 -10.92
C GLY A 465 2.76 22.25 -10.18
N LYS A 466 1.63 22.01 -10.85
CA LYS A 466 0.27 22.15 -10.28
C LYS A 466 -0.39 20.82 -9.90
N ASN A 467 0.40 19.75 -9.78
CA ASN A 467 -0.09 18.43 -9.44
C ASN A 467 0.41 18.03 -8.05
N ARG A 468 -0.51 17.56 -7.21
CA ARG A 468 -0.19 16.83 -5.99
C ARG A 468 -0.39 15.35 -6.20
N TYR A 469 0.60 14.58 -5.78
CA TYR A 469 0.56 13.14 -5.77
C TYR A 469 0.45 12.65 -4.34
N LEU A 470 -0.51 11.76 -4.09
CA LEU A 470 -0.72 11.14 -2.79
C LEU A 470 -0.45 9.65 -2.93
N SER A 471 0.71 9.19 -2.46
CA SER A 471 1.04 7.77 -2.40
C SER A 471 0.50 7.20 -1.10
N MET A 472 -0.44 6.26 -1.21
CA MET A 472 -1.12 5.68 -0.06
C MET A 472 -0.79 4.19 0.08
N ASN A 473 -0.65 3.72 1.31
CA ASN A 473 -0.59 2.29 1.60
C ASN A 473 -2.02 1.73 1.56
N SER A 474 -2.41 1.18 0.40
CA SER A 474 -3.68 0.48 0.24
C SER A 474 -3.69 -0.94 0.84
N TYR A 475 -2.61 -1.38 1.48
CA TYR A 475 -2.48 -2.67 2.18
C TYR A 475 -2.21 -2.46 3.69
N GLU A 476 -2.92 -1.50 4.30
CA GLU A 476 -2.81 -1.18 5.74
C GLU A 476 -3.60 -2.18 6.61
N LEU A 477 -3.51 -3.46 6.27
CA LEU A 477 -4.12 -4.54 7.05
C LEU A 477 -3.37 -4.77 8.36
N ARG A 478 -4.12 -5.18 9.38
CA ARG A 478 -3.60 -5.58 10.71
C ARG A 478 -2.61 -6.74 10.56
N GLN A 479 -1.59 -6.85 11.43
CA GLN A 479 -0.57 -7.92 11.34
C GLN A 479 -1.19 -9.32 11.25
N HIS A 480 -2.20 -9.60 12.08
CA HIS A 480 -2.90 -10.88 12.09
C HIS A 480 -3.68 -11.19 10.81
N ARG A 481 -4.02 -10.17 10.01
CA ARG A 481 -4.66 -10.29 8.69
C ARG A 481 -3.66 -10.43 7.55
N ARG A 482 -2.41 -10.03 7.75
CA ARG A 482 -1.30 -10.19 6.80
C ARG A 482 -0.45 -11.44 7.05
N THR A 483 -0.78 -12.21 8.10
CA THR A 483 0.04 -13.34 8.56
C THR A 483 -0.02 -14.53 7.61
N GLY A 484 1.13 -15.13 7.33
CA GLY A 484 1.32 -16.30 6.48
C GLY A 484 2.68 -16.95 6.66
N TRP A 485 3.11 -17.69 5.63
CA TRP A 485 4.45 -18.30 5.55
C TRP A 485 5.01 -18.20 4.14
N GLY A 486 6.09 -17.44 3.99
CA GLY A 486 6.54 -17.01 2.65
C GLY A 486 5.46 -16.17 1.99
N MET A 487 5.22 -16.40 0.71
CA MET A 487 4.20 -15.67 -0.05
C MET A 487 2.77 -16.17 0.22
N TYR A 488 2.63 -17.23 1.01
CA TYR A 488 1.35 -17.90 1.29
C TYR A 488 0.68 -17.22 2.48
N THR A 489 0.11 -16.03 2.26
CA THR A 489 -0.69 -15.30 3.25
C THR A 489 -2.17 -15.63 3.11
N VAL A 490 -3.02 -15.05 3.96
CA VAL A 490 -4.47 -15.27 3.95
C VAL A 490 -5.28 -14.19 3.25
N ASN A 491 -4.74 -12.97 3.15
CA ASN A 491 -5.41 -11.85 2.50
C ASN A 491 -4.38 -11.14 1.62
N TYR A 492 -4.68 -11.00 0.34
CA TYR A 492 -3.80 -10.36 -0.65
C TYR A 492 -4.31 -8.97 -1.03
N GLY A 493 -5.49 -8.57 -0.56
CA GLY A 493 -6.14 -7.38 -1.03
C GLY A 493 -6.21 -6.23 -0.04
N GLY A 494 -6.80 -5.13 -0.50
CA GLY A 494 -6.57 -3.82 0.11
C GLY A 494 -7.46 -3.47 1.31
N ALA A 495 -6.93 -2.65 2.21
CA ALA A 495 -7.66 -1.94 3.26
C ALA A 495 -6.85 -0.71 3.71
N ILE A 496 -7.55 0.31 4.24
CA ILE A 496 -6.92 1.54 4.76
C ILE A 496 -7.51 1.89 6.13
N GLY A 497 -6.65 2.21 7.09
CA GLY A 497 -7.04 2.62 8.43
C GLY A 497 -7.52 4.07 8.52
N GLN A 498 -8.25 4.38 9.59
CA GLN A 498 -8.77 5.73 9.85
C GLN A 498 -7.67 6.79 10.02
N THR A 499 -6.49 6.40 10.52
CA THR A 499 -5.36 7.32 10.68
C THR A 499 -4.87 7.85 9.33
N GLN A 500 -4.64 6.96 8.36
CA GLN A 500 -4.26 7.34 7.01
C GLN A 500 -5.40 8.09 6.30
N MET A 501 -6.67 7.73 6.55
CA MET A 501 -7.81 8.45 5.99
C MET A 501 -7.93 9.89 6.52
N ALA A 502 -7.66 10.12 7.80
CA ALA A 502 -7.61 11.46 8.38
C ALA A 502 -6.44 12.30 7.84
N TRP A 503 -5.31 11.66 7.53
CA TRP A 503 -4.21 12.30 6.80
C TRP A 503 -4.63 12.70 5.38
N LEU A 504 -5.29 11.81 4.64
CA LEU A 504 -5.82 12.10 3.30
C LEU A 504 -6.75 13.32 3.33
N ASP A 505 -7.65 13.40 4.31
CA ASP A 505 -8.56 14.54 4.45
C ASP A 505 -7.78 15.89 4.52
N ARG A 506 -6.65 15.94 5.25
CA ARG A 506 -5.79 17.14 5.31
C ARG A 506 -5.09 17.40 3.99
N GLU A 507 -4.56 16.38 3.32
CA GLU A 507 -3.91 16.52 2.01
C GLU A 507 -4.86 17.06 0.93
N LEU A 508 -6.10 16.57 0.91
CA LEU A 508 -7.13 17.06 0.00
C LEU A 508 -7.53 18.50 0.34
N GLY A 509 -7.59 18.86 1.62
CA GLY A 509 -7.81 20.24 2.05
C GLY A 509 -6.67 21.19 1.63
N ARG A 510 -5.41 20.75 1.72
CA ARG A 510 -4.24 21.52 1.23
C ARG A 510 -4.30 21.71 -0.29
N SER A 511 -4.59 20.64 -1.03
CA SER A 511 -4.75 20.68 -2.49
C SER A 511 -5.86 21.63 -2.92
N GLN A 512 -7.00 21.62 -2.22
CA GLN A 512 -8.13 22.50 -2.49
C GLN A 512 -7.75 23.98 -2.35
N ARG A 513 -6.99 24.32 -1.29
CA ARG A 513 -6.51 25.69 -1.06
C ARG A 513 -5.46 26.14 -2.08
N ALA A 514 -4.58 25.22 -2.48
CA ALA A 514 -3.51 25.49 -3.44
C ALA A 514 -3.99 25.47 -4.90
N GLY A 515 -5.21 24.97 -5.17
CA GLY A 515 -5.76 24.84 -6.52
C GLY A 515 -5.03 23.78 -7.36
N GLU A 516 -4.59 22.71 -6.72
CA GLU A 516 -3.81 21.63 -7.33
C GLU A 516 -4.71 20.53 -7.91
N ASP A 517 -4.26 19.87 -8.98
CA ASP A 517 -4.84 18.59 -9.43
C ASP A 517 -4.28 17.45 -8.57
N VAL A 518 -5.11 16.45 -8.23
CA VAL A 518 -4.70 15.36 -7.35
C VAL A 518 -4.73 14.03 -8.09
N THR A 519 -3.58 13.34 -8.05
CA THR A 519 -3.42 11.94 -8.42
C THR A 519 -3.24 11.10 -7.16
N LEU A 520 -4.14 10.14 -6.93
CA LEU A 520 -3.96 9.12 -5.89
C LEU A 520 -3.21 7.94 -6.48
N LEU A 521 -2.10 7.55 -5.86
CA LEU A 521 -1.39 6.31 -6.17
C LEU A 521 -1.76 5.27 -5.13
N LEU A 522 -2.38 4.20 -5.60
CA LEU A 522 -2.77 3.04 -4.80
C LEU A 522 -2.25 1.79 -5.49
N HIS A 523 -2.15 0.70 -4.74
CA HIS A 523 -1.95 -0.61 -5.33
C HIS A 523 -3.29 -1.24 -5.71
N HIS A 524 -4.23 -1.32 -4.76
CA HIS A 524 -5.56 -1.94 -4.95
C HIS A 524 -6.65 -0.94 -5.40
N ASP A 525 -7.68 -1.44 -6.10
CA ASP A 525 -8.89 -0.65 -6.43
C ASP A 525 -9.87 -0.62 -5.25
N PRO A 526 -10.20 0.55 -4.68
CA PRO A 526 -11.09 0.66 -3.52
C PRO A 526 -12.57 0.38 -3.79
N ARG A 527 -12.95 0.22 -5.06
CA ARG A 527 -14.31 -0.18 -5.44
C ARG A 527 -14.60 -1.64 -5.13
N GLY A 528 -13.58 -2.44 -4.82
CA GLY A 528 -13.71 -3.88 -4.68
C GLY A 528 -14.22 -4.47 -6.00
N GLY A 529 -14.95 -5.58 -5.89
CA GLY A 529 -15.29 -6.38 -7.06
C GLY A 529 -14.06 -7.04 -7.66
N HIS A 530 -14.15 -7.51 -8.89
CA HIS A 530 -13.09 -8.29 -9.51
C HIS A 530 -12.95 -7.99 -11.00
N LYS A 531 -11.73 -7.72 -11.50
CA LYS A 531 -11.45 -7.36 -12.92
C LYS A 531 -12.35 -6.23 -13.47
N GLY A 532 -12.78 -5.31 -12.60
CA GLY A 532 -13.73 -4.24 -12.96
C GLY A 532 -15.20 -4.69 -13.12
N ALA A 533 -15.52 -5.95 -12.80
CA ALA A 533 -16.87 -6.45 -12.58
C ALA A 533 -17.21 -6.48 -11.09
N ASP A 534 -18.47 -6.76 -10.75
CA ASP A 534 -18.91 -7.03 -9.37
C ASP A 534 -18.57 -5.92 -8.35
N LEU A 535 -18.45 -4.68 -8.82
CA LEU A 535 -18.08 -3.52 -8.01
C LEU A 535 -18.97 -3.42 -6.77
N GLY A 536 -18.39 -3.01 -5.64
CA GLY A 536 -19.08 -2.94 -4.36
C GLY A 536 -19.14 -4.25 -3.59
N TYR A 537 -18.67 -5.37 -4.16
CA TYR A 537 -18.41 -6.58 -3.39
C TYR A 537 -17.04 -6.49 -2.70
N TYR A 538 -17.06 -6.57 -1.37
CA TYR A 538 -15.86 -6.55 -0.52
C TYR A 538 -15.64 -7.92 0.10
N PHE A 539 -14.42 -8.43 -0.04
CA PHE A 539 -14.09 -9.80 0.35
C PHE A 539 -13.92 -9.91 1.88
N PRO A 540 -14.57 -10.87 2.56
CA PRO A 540 -14.40 -11.07 3.98
C PRO A 540 -12.96 -11.41 4.35
N LEU A 541 -12.48 -10.85 5.45
CA LEU A 541 -11.15 -11.12 5.97
C LEU A 541 -11.02 -12.53 6.54
N ILE A 542 -10.07 -13.29 6.01
CA ILE A 542 -9.79 -14.66 6.44
C ILE A 542 -8.82 -14.65 7.62
N ARG A 543 -8.94 -15.66 8.50
CA ARG A 543 -8.00 -15.93 9.59
C ARG A 543 -6.99 -16.99 9.16
N TYR A 544 -5.72 -16.76 9.50
CA TYR A 544 -4.66 -17.72 9.23
C TYR A 544 -4.66 -18.87 10.24
N GLN A 545 -4.82 -20.09 9.74
CA GLN A 545 -4.78 -21.31 10.55
C GLN A 545 -3.55 -22.18 10.24
N SER A 546 -3.14 -22.26 8.97
CA SER A 546 -1.93 -23.02 8.58
C SER A 546 -1.46 -22.68 7.18
N VAL A 547 -0.21 -23.00 6.86
CA VAL A 547 0.32 -22.93 5.48
C VAL A 547 -0.33 -23.97 4.58
N GLN A 548 -0.78 -25.12 5.10
CA GLN A 548 -1.48 -26.09 4.27
C GLN A 548 -2.73 -25.48 3.64
N GLN A 549 -3.43 -24.61 4.37
CA GLN A 549 -4.48 -23.76 3.81
C GLN A 549 -3.87 -22.98 2.63
N SER A 550 -2.99 -22.02 2.87
CA SER A 550 -2.49 -21.09 1.84
C SER A 550 -1.68 -21.74 0.68
N THR A 551 -1.00 -22.87 0.87
CA THR A 551 -0.23 -23.59 -0.18
C THR A 551 -1.10 -24.51 -1.02
N ILE A 552 -2.05 -25.26 -0.43
CA ILE A 552 -3.03 -26.04 -1.20
C ILE A 552 -3.78 -25.09 -2.13
N ASN A 553 -4.18 -23.94 -1.58
CA ASN A 553 -4.86 -22.87 -2.31
C ASN A 553 -4.09 -22.37 -3.52
N TYR A 554 -2.83 -21.98 -3.34
CA TYR A 554 -1.98 -21.54 -4.44
C TYR A 554 -1.73 -22.63 -5.48
N LEU A 555 -1.45 -23.87 -5.06
CA LEU A 555 -1.18 -24.96 -5.99
C LEU A 555 -2.43 -25.34 -6.82
N PHE A 556 -3.61 -25.34 -6.20
CA PHE A 556 -4.85 -25.57 -6.93
C PHE A 556 -5.14 -24.43 -7.91
N ASP A 557 -4.93 -23.17 -7.53
CA ASP A 557 -5.33 -22.02 -8.33
C ASP A 557 -4.34 -21.62 -9.43
N GLU A 558 -3.03 -21.79 -9.22
CA GLU A 558 -2.01 -21.43 -10.21
C GLU A 558 -1.59 -22.60 -11.11
N ILE A 559 -1.78 -23.85 -10.67
CA ILE A 559 -1.34 -25.04 -11.41
C ILE A 559 -2.51 -25.85 -11.94
N PHE A 560 -3.46 -26.25 -11.08
CA PHE A 560 -4.51 -27.20 -11.47
C PHE A 560 -5.68 -26.54 -12.20
N THR A 561 -6.22 -25.45 -11.64
CA THR A 561 -7.32 -24.70 -12.20
C THR A 561 -6.99 -24.14 -13.59
N PRO A 562 -5.84 -23.49 -13.84
CA PRO A 562 -5.49 -23.00 -15.17
C PRO A 562 -5.22 -24.13 -16.14
N ALA A 563 -4.69 -25.26 -15.69
CA ALA A 563 -4.51 -26.45 -16.52
C ALA A 563 -5.85 -27.04 -17.00
N VAL A 564 -6.93 -26.90 -16.23
CA VAL A 564 -8.28 -27.33 -16.62
C VAL A 564 -8.99 -26.25 -17.44
N CYS A 565 -8.90 -24.97 -17.06
CA CYS A 565 -9.52 -23.85 -17.77
C CYS A 565 -8.89 -23.56 -19.15
N LYS A 566 -7.65 -24.02 -19.39
CA LYS A 566 -6.93 -23.91 -20.68
C LYS A 566 -7.10 -25.14 -21.59
N GLN A 567 -7.96 -26.11 -21.22
CA GLN A 567 -8.18 -27.29 -22.05
C GLN A 567 -9.03 -26.97 -23.28
N ASP A 568 -8.54 -27.35 -24.47
CA ASP A 568 -9.20 -27.08 -25.76
C ASP A 568 -10.60 -27.72 -25.89
N TRP A 569 -10.92 -28.71 -25.06
CA TRP A 569 -12.22 -29.38 -25.04
C TRP A 569 -13.28 -28.66 -24.18
N VAL A 570 -12.91 -27.60 -23.47
CA VAL A 570 -13.83 -26.77 -22.68
C VAL A 570 -14.02 -25.41 -23.37
N THR A 571 -15.12 -25.27 -24.13
CA THR A 571 -15.47 -23.98 -24.75
C THR A 571 -16.05 -23.03 -23.71
N LEU A 572 -15.19 -22.24 -23.05
CA LEU A 572 -15.61 -21.16 -22.16
C LEU A 572 -15.73 -19.85 -22.95
N SER A 573 -16.82 -19.10 -22.73
CA SER A 573 -16.87 -17.69 -23.12
C SER A 573 -15.75 -16.90 -22.40
N VAL A 574 -15.40 -15.71 -22.91
CA VAL A 574 -14.37 -14.87 -22.30
C VAL A 574 -14.66 -14.65 -20.80
N ASN A 575 -15.90 -14.28 -20.45
CA ASN A 575 -16.33 -14.11 -19.06
C ASN A 575 -16.22 -15.39 -18.21
N GLN A 576 -16.51 -16.57 -18.78
CA GLN A 576 -16.39 -17.85 -18.07
C GLN A 576 -14.94 -18.28 -17.89
N ARG A 577 -14.06 -17.96 -18.85
CA ARG A 577 -12.63 -18.26 -18.78
C ARG A 577 -11.93 -17.35 -17.80
N ASP A 578 -12.31 -16.08 -17.80
CA ASP A 578 -11.95 -15.13 -16.76
C ASP A 578 -12.40 -15.63 -15.39
N SER A 579 -13.69 -15.95 -15.21
CA SER A 579 -14.28 -16.52 -13.98
C SER A 579 -13.58 -17.76 -13.42
N CYS A 580 -12.86 -18.49 -14.27
CA CYS A 580 -12.27 -19.79 -13.95
C CYS A 580 -10.90 -19.68 -13.26
N LEU A 581 -10.19 -18.55 -13.35
CA LEU A 581 -8.76 -18.41 -12.96
C LEU A 581 -8.57 -17.61 -11.65
N HIS A 582 -9.51 -17.71 -10.69
CA HIS A 582 -9.70 -16.68 -9.67
C HIS A 582 -9.33 -17.05 -8.23
N ASP A 583 -8.48 -16.22 -7.62
CA ASP A 583 -8.14 -16.34 -6.20
C ASP A 583 -9.07 -15.50 -5.28
N GLY A 584 -9.69 -14.41 -5.76
CA GLY A 584 -10.55 -13.50 -4.98
C GLY A 584 -9.91 -12.90 -3.71
N LEU A 585 -8.69 -13.25 -3.35
CA LEU A 585 -8.01 -12.76 -2.17
C LEU A 585 -7.28 -11.45 -2.43
N GLN A 586 -7.09 -11.12 -3.70
CA GLN A 586 -6.37 -9.97 -4.25
C GLN A 586 -7.16 -8.63 -4.15
N GLU A 587 -8.48 -8.66 -4.00
CA GLU A 587 -9.30 -7.45 -4.15
C GLU A 587 -9.59 -6.72 -2.82
N TRP A 588 -10.27 -5.57 -2.81
CA TRP A 588 -10.50 -4.83 -1.57
C TRP A 588 -11.27 -5.63 -0.49
N MET A 589 -10.77 -5.56 0.75
CA MET A 589 -11.26 -6.34 1.88
C MET A 589 -12.41 -5.65 2.63
N ALA A 590 -13.33 -6.46 3.14
CA ALA A 590 -14.37 -6.04 4.06
C ALA A 590 -13.77 -5.63 5.43
N PRO A 591 -14.53 -4.90 6.26
CA PRO A 591 -14.05 -4.42 7.56
C PRO A 591 -13.58 -5.55 8.48
N ASP A 592 -12.52 -5.30 9.25
CA ASP A 592 -12.08 -6.19 10.31
C ASP A 592 -12.97 -6.01 11.53
N GLU A 593 -13.81 -7.00 11.84
CA GLU A 593 -14.78 -6.88 12.93
C GLU A 593 -14.15 -6.55 14.29
N ASP A 594 -12.93 -7.02 14.55
CA ASP A 594 -12.25 -6.81 15.83
C ASP A 594 -11.79 -5.33 16.00
N PHE A 595 -11.69 -4.55 14.91
CA PHE A 595 -11.08 -3.21 14.92
C PHE A 595 -11.94 -2.11 14.27
N ASP A 596 -12.73 -2.46 13.26
CA ASP A 596 -13.48 -1.52 12.44
C ASP A 596 -14.95 -1.39 12.87
N ARG A 597 -15.39 -2.20 13.84
CA ARG A 597 -16.74 -2.10 14.41
C ARG A 597 -16.79 -0.98 15.45
N GLN A 598 -17.57 0.07 15.17
CA GLN A 598 -17.73 1.23 16.05
C GLN A 598 -19.21 1.44 16.41
N GLY A 599 -19.54 1.28 17.69
CA GLY A 599 -20.93 1.31 18.14
C GLY A 599 -21.77 0.27 17.39
N ALA A 600 -22.80 0.73 16.66
CA ALA A 600 -23.69 -0.12 15.88
C ALA A 600 -23.26 -0.34 14.42
N GLY A 601 -22.18 0.28 13.95
CA GLY A 601 -21.75 0.27 12.53
C GLY A 601 -20.34 -0.25 12.29
N PHE A 602 -19.98 -0.40 11.02
CA PHE A 602 -18.63 -0.80 10.56
C PHE A 602 -17.99 0.32 9.73
N TYR A 603 -16.67 0.46 9.86
CA TYR A 603 -15.87 1.32 9.01
C TYR A 603 -15.49 0.60 7.69
N MET A 604 -16.19 0.93 6.60
CA MET A 604 -15.93 0.38 5.26
C MET A 604 -14.87 1.18 4.51
N SER A 605 -13.59 0.84 4.74
CA SER A 605 -12.44 1.62 4.26
C SER A 605 -12.46 1.98 2.75
N GLY A 606 -12.92 1.07 1.89
CA GLY A 606 -13.02 1.33 0.44
C GLY A 606 -14.09 2.39 0.12
N ILE A 607 -15.26 2.28 0.74
CA ILE A 607 -16.36 3.26 0.62
C ILE A 607 -15.95 4.61 1.21
N GLU A 608 -15.24 4.60 2.32
CA GLU A 608 -14.74 5.81 2.97
C GLU A 608 -13.76 6.56 2.07
N LEU A 609 -12.86 5.84 1.39
CA LEU A 609 -11.96 6.41 0.39
C LEU A 609 -12.74 6.96 -0.82
N LEU A 610 -13.65 6.18 -1.39
CA LEU A 610 -14.47 6.61 -2.54
C LEU A 610 -15.33 7.83 -2.21
N THR A 611 -15.78 7.95 -0.97
CA THR A 611 -16.50 9.13 -0.49
C THR A 611 -15.61 10.38 -0.57
N ARG A 612 -14.31 10.29 -0.24
CA ARG A 612 -13.36 11.40 -0.45
C ARG A 612 -13.18 11.68 -1.93
N VAL A 613 -13.00 10.64 -2.75
CA VAL A 613 -12.86 10.79 -4.21
C VAL A 613 -14.06 11.53 -4.80
N ALA A 614 -15.29 11.16 -4.43
CA ALA A 614 -16.50 11.84 -4.89
C ALA A 614 -16.56 13.29 -4.40
N LYS A 615 -16.24 13.51 -3.12
CA LYS A 615 -16.39 14.80 -2.43
C LYS A 615 -15.39 15.87 -2.89
N TYR A 616 -14.18 15.48 -3.30
CA TYR A 616 -13.10 16.40 -3.64
C TYR A 616 -12.85 16.43 -5.16
N PRO A 617 -13.36 17.45 -5.89
CA PRO A 617 -13.31 17.49 -7.36
C PRO A 617 -11.90 17.63 -7.95
N GLN A 618 -10.90 17.98 -7.13
CA GLN A 618 -9.51 17.97 -7.54
C GLN A 618 -8.93 16.55 -7.66
N VAL A 619 -9.54 15.54 -7.04
CA VAL A 619 -9.13 14.14 -7.22
C VAL A 619 -9.61 13.68 -8.59
N ARG A 620 -8.71 13.68 -9.57
CA ARG A 620 -9.07 13.42 -10.97
C ARG A 620 -8.41 12.18 -11.55
N THR A 621 -7.45 11.60 -10.85
CA THR A 621 -6.78 10.37 -11.30
C THR A 621 -6.61 9.41 -10.14
N LEU A 622 -7.06 8.18 -10.31
CA LEU A 622 -6.62 7.02 -9.55
C LEU A 622 -5.63 6.24 -10.42
N LEU A 623 -4.40 6.09 -9.92
CA LEU A 623 -3.35 5.33 -10.59
C LEU A 623 -3.08 4.06 -9.76
N LEU A 624 -3.42 2.92 -10.33
CA LEU A 624 -3.54 1.63 -9.66
C LEU A 624 -2.51 0.63 -10.20
N GLY A 625 -2.11 -0.33 -9.36
CA GLY A 625 -1.28 -1.49 -9.71
C GLY A 625 -2.08 -2.78 -9.61
N HIS A 626 -1.44 -3.83 -9.05
CA HIS A 626 -2.02 -5.07 -8.53
C HIS A 626 -2.62 -6.03 -9.56
N ALA A 627 -3.35 -5.50 -10.54
CA ALA A 627 -4.15 -6.31 -11.46
C ALA A 627 -3.32 -6.95 -12.58
N HIS A 628 -2.04 -6.60 -12.71
CA HIS A 628 -1.11 -7.11 -13.74
C HIS A 628 -1.57 -6.89 -15.20
N PHE A 629 -2.41 -5.90 -15.47
CA PHE A 629 -2.85 -5.55 -16.82
C PHE A 629 -3.02 -4.05 -17.00
N ASN A 630 -2.95 -3.60 -18.25
CA ASN A 630 -3.29 -2.23 -18.62
C ASN A 630 -4.81 -2.09 -18.79
N SER A 631 -5.41 -1.11 -18.12
CA SER A 631 -6.76 -0.66 -18.41
C SER A 631 -6.94 0.82 -18.14
N LEU A 632 -7.92 1.40 -18.84
CA LEU A 632 -8.32 2.78 -18.68
C LEU A 632 -9.84 2.83 -18.47
N GLU A 633 -10.27 3.65 -17.53
CA GLU A 633 -11.66 4.01 -17.35
C GLU A 633 -11.73 5.52 -17.15
N VAL A 634 -12.70 6.17 -17.76
CA VAL A 634 -12.98 7.59 -17.55
C VAL A 634 -14.43 7.71 -17.16
N MET A 635 -14.66 8.10 -15.92
CA MET A 635 -15.98 8.34 -15.37
C MET A 635 -16.33 9.82 -15.52
N GLN A 636 -17.59 10.09 -15.80
CA GLN A 636 -18.17 11.42 -15.97
C GLN A 636 -19.14 11.73 -14.83
N GLN A 637 -19.58 12.98 -14.79
CA GLN A 637 -20.55 13.43 -13.81
C GLN A 637 -21.84 12.59 -13.85
N GLY A 638 -22.28 12.13 -12.68
CA GLY A 638 -23.46 11.27 -12.51
C GLY A 638 -23.16 9.77 -12.64
N ASP A 639 -21.94 9.38 -13.01
CA ASP A 639 -21.54 7.97 -13.11
C ASP A 639 -21.50 7.33 -11.72
N THR A 640 -21.88 6.05 -11.64
CA THR A 640 -21.86 5.31 -10.37
C THR A 640 -20.45 4.81 -10.06
N LEU A 641 -19.83 5.36 -9.01
CA LEU A 641 -18.52 4.94 -8.48
C LEU A 641 -18.59 3.53 -7.87
N VAL A 642 -19.65 3.26 -7.11
CA VAL A 642 -19.87 1.98 -6.43
C VAL A 642 -21.39 1.78 -6.24
N PRO A 643 -21.95 0.59 -6.47
CA PRO A 643 -23.38 0.36 -6.26
C PRO A 643 -23.75 0.45 -4.77
N ASN A 644 -25.03 0.66 -4.46
CA ASN A 644 -25.55 0.60 -3.07
C ASN A 644 -25.87 -0.80 -2.59
N ARG A 645 -25.78 -1.77 -3.50
CA ARG A 645 -26.11 -3.16 -3.23
C ARG A 645 -25.06 -4.02 -3.86
N VAL A 646 -24.82 -5.19 -3.28
CA VAL A 646 -23.99 -6.20 -3.91
C VAL A 646 -24.72 -6.66 -5.17
N GLN A 647 -24.24 -6.20 -6.32
CA GLN A 647 -24.75 -6.58 -7.63
C GLN A 647 -23.68 -7.38 -8.35
N LEU A 648 -23.85 -8.69 -8.35
CA LEU A 648 -23.24 -9.54 -9.35
C LEU A 648 -24.28 -9.69 -10.46
N ASP A 649 -23.88 -9.46 -11.70
CA ASP A 649 -24.66 -9.47 -12.94
C ASP A 649 -25.75 -10.58 -13.14
N ALA A 650 -26.55 -10.56 -14.21
CA ALA A 650 -27.77 -9.76 -14.36
C ALA A 650 -29.08 -10.58 -14.12
N ASN A 651 -29.01 -11.76 -13.49
CA ASN A 651 -30.08 -12.77 -13.54
C ASN A 651 -30.88 -13.00 -12.24
N GLY A 652 -30.92 -12.02 -11.33
CA GLY A 652 -31.76 -12.05 -10.13
C GLY A 652 -31.14 -12.75 -8.90
N ALA A 653 -31.91 -12.83 -7.81
CA ALA A 653 -31.42 -13.24 -6.48
C ALA A 653 -30.85 -14.67 -6.42
N SER A 654 -31.37 -15.62 -7.23
CA SER A 654 -30.83 -16.97 -7.32
C SER A 654 -29.46 -17.01 -8.02
N ALA A 655 -29.30 -16.26 -9.12
CA ALA A 655 -28.01 -16.12 -9.80
C ALA A 655 -26.95 -15.42 -8.93
N ARG A 656 -27.37 -14.47 -8.09
CA ARG A 656 -26.50 -13.74 -7.16
C ARG A 656 -25.77 -14.69 -6.22
N SER A 657 -26.49 -15.57 -5.53
CA SER A 657 -25.83 -16.47 -4.61
C SER A 657 -25.29 -17.74 -5.26
N ASP A 658 -25.69 -18.11 -6.49
CA ASP A 658 -25.03 -19.20 -7.25
C ASP A 658 -23.64 -18.75 -7.72
N ARG A 659 -23.50 -17.48 -8.12
CA ARG A 659 -22.21 -16.87 -8.47
C ARG A 659 -21.34 -16.59 -7.25
N ILE A 660 -21.90 -16.20 -6.10
CA ILE A 660 -21.10 -16.04 -4.86
C ILE A 660 -20.72 -17.38 -4.30
N GLU A 661 -21.64 -18.34 -4.24
CA GLU A 661 -21.30 -19.72 -3.93
C GLU A 661 -20.22 -20.20 -4.90
N ALA A 662 -20.31 -19.94 -6.21
CA ALA A 662 -19.21 -20.24 -7.13
C ALA A 662 -17.90 -19.48 -6.77
N LEU A 663 -17.89 -18.16 -6.56
CA LEU A 663 -16.68 -17.39 -6.22
C LEU A 663 -16.07 -17.78 -4.86
N GLU A 664 -16.89 -18.22 -3.91
CA GLU A 664 -16.49 -18.61 -2.55
C GLU A 664 -16.21 -20.11 -2.42
N THR A 665 -16.83 -20.96 -3.26
CA THR A 665 -16.67 -22.44 -3.23
C THR A 665 -15.80 -23.00 -4.34
N ALA A 666 -15.74 -22.35 -5.51
CA ALA A 666 -14.74 -22.63 -6.54
C ALA A 666 -13.36 -22.16 -6.05
N ASN A 667 -13.32 -21.12 -5.21
CA ASN A 667 -12.14 -20.77 -4.46
C ASN A 667 -11.96 -21.70 -3.24
N PRO A 668 -10.98 -22.61 -3.22
CA PRO A 668 -10.82 -23.59 -2.15
C PRO A 668 -10.35 -22.94 -0.85
N VAL A 669 -9.65 -21.80 -0.91
CA VAL A 669 -9.19 -21.03 0.27
C VAL A 669 -10.39 -20.60 1.08
N ARG A 670 -11.34 -19.98 0.37
CA ARG A 670 -12.52 -19.36 0.94
C ARG A 670 -13.44 -20.45 1.39
N ARG A 671 -13.68 -21.48 0.58
CA ARG A 671 -14.44 -22.67 1.01
C ARG A 671 -13.88 -23.27 2.30
N PHE A 672 -12.58 -23.49 2.37
CA PHE A 672 -11.93 -24.07 3.54
C PHE A 672 -11.96 -23.12 4.75
N ALA A 673 -11.73 -21.82 4.54
CA ALA A 673 -11.78 -20.80 5.58
C ALA A 673 -13.21 -20.67 6.15
N TRP A 674 -14.23 -20.64 5.30
CA TRP A 674 -15.63 -20.68 5.68
C TRP A 674 -15.95 -21.95 6.44
N GLN A 675 -15.55 -23.12 5.92
CA GLN A 675 -15.73 -24.41 6.58
C GLN A 675 -15.03 -24.46 7.95
N SER A 676 -13.92 -23.74 8.14
CA SER A 676 -13.15 -23.76 9.38
C SER A 676 -13.56 -22.67 10.38
N ALA A 677 -14.12 -21.56 9.90
CA ALA A 677 -14.73 -20.51 10.73
C ALA A 677 -16.12 -20.92 11.24
N LEU A 678 -16.85 -21.73 10.46
CA LEU A 678 -18.18 -22.24 10.80
C LEU A 678 -18.16 -23.68 11.34
N ALA A 679 -16.99 -24.35 11.33
CA ALA A 679 -16.86 -25.65 11.97
C ALA A 679 -17.01 -25.52 13.50
N PRO A 680 -17.87 -26.33 14.13
CA PRO A 680 -17.90 -26.43 15.57
C PRO A 680 -16.65 -27.19 16.03
N ALA A 681 -15.67 -26.45 16.58
CA ALA A 681 -14.45 -26.92 17.28
C ALA A 681 -13.17 -27.16 16.42
N PRO A 682 -11.98 -27.18 17.06
CA PRO A 682 -10.69 -27.31 16.38
C PRO A 682 -10.54 -28.67 15.70
N ARG A 683 -10.16 -28.68 14.42
CA ARG A 683 -9.93 -29.91 13.65
C ARG A 683 -8.71 -30.69 14.17
N VAL A 684 -8.83 -32.02 14.21
CA VAL A 684 -7.71 -32.92 14.53
C VAL A 684 -6.80 -33.06 13.30
N PRO A 685 -5.47 -32.89 13.43
CA PRO A 685 -4.53 -33.07 12.32
C PRO A 685 -4.58 -34.50 11.76
N GLY A 686 -4.71 -34.64 10.43
CA GLY A 686 -4.59 -35.92 9.72
C GLY A 686 -5.91 -36.64 9.40
N VAL A 687 -7.06 -36.04 9.70
CA VAL A 687 -8.36 -36.54 9.24
C VAL A 687 -8.65 -36.01 7.83
N PRO A 688 -8.94 -36.87 6.84
CA PRO A 688 -9.30 -36.42 5.49
C PRO A 688 -10.65 -35.66 5.49
N MET A 689 -10.82 -34.75 4.53
CA MET A 689 -11.88 -33.73 4.50
C MET A 689 -13.32 -34.30 4.50
N ASP A 690 -13.47 -35.58 4.21
CA ASP A 690 -14.72 -36.33 4.11
C ASP A 690 -15.19 -36.94 5.45
N ALA A 691 -14.38 -36.90 6.51
CA ALA A 691 -14.66 -37.62 7.76
C ALA A 691 -15.11 -36.76 8.96
N ALA A 692 -15.18 -35.43 8.84
CA ALA A 692 -15.78 -34.56 9.85
C ALA A 692 -17.22 -34.21 9.43
N GLY A 693 -18.21 -34.61 10.25
CA GLY A 693 -19.63 -34.64 9.92
C GLY A 693 -20.18 -33.40 9.19
N ASP A 694 -21.06 -33.69 8.24
CA ASP A 694 -21.84 -32.76 7.42
C ASP A 694 -22.61 -31.73 8.26
N VAL A 695 -21.97 -30.62 8.60
CA VAL A 695 -22.66 -29.33 8.56
C VAL A 695 -22.15 -28.65 7.30
N PRO A 696 -22.83 -28.83 6.15
CA PRO A 696 -22.46 -28.15 4.93
C PRO A 696 -22.45 -26.64 5.20
N LEU A 697 -21.54 -25.91 4.55
CA LEU A 697 -21.78 -24.51 4.27
C LEU A 697 -23.04 -24.47 3.42
N ASP A 698 -24.20 -24.35 4.05
CA ASP A 698 -25.45 -24.29 3.32
C ASP A 698 -25.56 -22.92 2.66
N ARG A 699 -26.31 -22.88 1.56
CA ARG A 699 -26.63 -21.68 0.81
C ARG A 699 -27.02 -20.49 1.71
N ARG A 700 -27.70 -20.79 2.82
CA ARG A 700 -28.16 -19.83 3.82
C ARG A 700 -27.01 -19.05 4.48
N SER A 701 -25.90 -19.70 4.80
CA SER A 701 -24.73 -19.03 5.41
C SER A 701 -24.10 -17.98 4.48
N PHE A 702 -24.07 -18.26 3.18
CA PHE A 702 -23.63 -17.30 2.17
C PHE A 702 -24.66 -16.18 1.97
N ASP A 703 -25.94 -16.52 1.88
CA ASP A 703 -27.04 -15.55 1.75
C ASP A 703 -27.05 -14.57 2.94
N ASP A 704 -26.81 -15.05 4.16
CA ASP A 704 -26.74 -14.22 5.36
C ASP A 704 -25.53 -13.27 5.33
N ASN A 705 -24.36 -13.73 4.86
CA ASN A 705 -23.18 -12.88 4.69
C ASN A 705 -23.41 -11.80 3.62
N ILE A 706 -24.00 -12.18 2.48
CA ILE A 706 -24.36 -11.25 1.42
C ILE A 706 -25.35 -10.22 1.94
N ALA A 707 -26.38 -10.65 2.67
CA ALA A 707 -27.37 -9.75 3.26
C ALA A 707 -26.71 -8.79 4.27
N LYS A 708 -25.76 -9.27 5.07
CA LYS A 708 -24.96 -8.43 5.98
C LYS A 708 -24.14 -7.39 5.20
N LEU A 709 -23.42 -7.81 4.15
CA LEU A 709 -22.63 -6.91 3.32
C LEU A 709 -23.50 -5.91 2.54
N ASP A 710 -24.64 -6.35 2.01
CA ASP A 710 -25.63 -5.50 1.33
C ASP A 710 -26.16 -4.43 2.29
N ALA A 711 -26.53 -4.82 3.52
CA ALA A 711 -26.97 -3.89 4.55
C ALA A 711 -25.87 -2.90 4.94
N MET A 712 -24.62 -3.37 5.07
CA MET A 712 -23.47 -2.51 5.35
C MET A 712 -23.25 -1.51 4.22
N LEU A 713 -23.25 -1.98 2.96
CA LEU A 713 -23.07 -1.14 1.77
C LEU A 713 -24.20 -0.12 1.63
N MET A 714 -25.46 -0.54 1.79
CA MET A 714 -26.62 0.36 1.76
C MET A 714 -26.50 1.48 2.81
N ASN A 715 -26.06 1.13 4.02
CA ASN A 715 -25.87 2.10 5.09
C ASN A 715 -24.69 3.04 4.79
N ALA A 716 -23.56 2.50 4.34
CA ALA A 716 -22.34 3.27 4.05
C ALA A 716 -22.49 4.16 2.81
N THR A 717 -23.40 3.84 1.90
CA THR A 717 -23.59 4.53 0.61
C THR A 717 -24.90 5.32 0.50
N ALA A 718 -25.58 5.56 1.63
CA ALA A 718 -26.84 6.30 1.64
C ALA A 718 -26.68 7.70 1.00
N GLY A 719 -27.53 8.03 0.02
CA GLY A 719 -27.51 9.34 -0.69
C GLY A 719 -26.61 9.40 -1.94
N LYS A 720 -25.94 10.55 -2.13
CA LYS A 720 -25.13 10.95 -3.31
C LYS A 720 -23.68 10.43 -3.31
N MET A 721 -23.27 9.66 -2.29
CA MET A 721 -21.88 9.16 -2.16
C MET A 721 -21.50 8.08 -3.19
N ARG A 722 -22.49 7.62 -3.98
CA ARG A 722 -22.34 6.57 -5.01
C ARG A 722 -22.07 7.13 -6.38
N THR A 723 -22.38 8.39 -6.60
CA THR A 723 -22.28 9.04 -7.89
C THR A 723 -21.12 10.00 -7.89
N LEU A 724 -20.44 10.07 -9.02
CA LEU A 724 -19.41 11.07 -9.25
C LEU A 724 -20.09 12.42 -9.52
N ASP A 725 -20.37 13.18 -8.47
CA ASP A 725 -21.11 14.45 -8.58
C ASP A 725 -20.18 15.67 -8.50
N ALA A 726 -20.62 16.77 -9.13
CA ALA A 726 -19.97 18.07 -9.05
C ALA A 726 -20.90 19.09 -8.35
N PRO A 727 -20.35 20.16 -7.77
CA PRO A 727 -21.13 21.35 -7.47
C PRO A 727 -21.79 21.92 -8.73
N ALA A 728 -22.96 22.54 -8.58
CA ALA A 728 -23.74 23.08 -9.69
C ALA A 728 -22.90 23.98 -10.62
N GLY A 729 -22.98 23.74 -11.93
CA GLY A 729 -22.26 24.50 -12.96
C GLY A 729 -20.79 24.10 -13.19
N LYS A 730 -20.29 23.05 -12.54
CA LYS A 730 -18.96 22.46 -12.81
C LYS A 730 -19.10 21.09 -13.44
N SER A 731 -18.20 20.75 -14.36
CA SER A 731 -18.05 19.37 -14.85
C SER A 731 -17.21 18.55 -13.86
N ARG A 732 -17.52 17.25 -13.74
CA ARG A 732 -16.74 16.29 -12.94
C ARG A 732 -16.33 15.11 -13.79
N GLU A 733 -15.09 14.70 -13.62
CA GLU A 733 -14.44 13.59 -14.29
C GLU A 733 -13.50 12.85 -13.32
N LEU A 734 -13.29 11.56 -13.57
CA LEU A 734 -12.31 10.74 -12.86
C LEU A 734 -11.70 9.74 -13.84
N ALA A 735 -10.38 9.78 -14.01
CA ALA A 735 -9.66 8.74 -14.73
C ALA A 735 -9.19 7.66 -13.74
N ILE A 736 -9.46 6.40 -14.04
CA ILE A 736 -8.95 5.25 -13.29
C ILE A 736 -8.05 4.48 -14.25
N ILE A 737 -6.76 4.46 -13.92
CA ILE A 737 -5.70 3.93 -14.78
C ILE A 737 -5.06 2.76 -14.06
N ARG A 738 -5.11 1.58 -14.66
CA ARG A 738 -4.36 0.39 -14.25
C ARG A 738 -3.27 0.14 -15.27
N LEU A 739 -2.07 -0.18 -14.79
CA LEU A 739 -0.92 -0.42 -15.65
C LEU A 739 -0.40 -1.83 -15.41
N THR A 740 0.14 -2.43 -16.47
CA THR A 740 0.61 -3.82 -16.42
C THR A 740 1.84 -4.00 -15.53
N SER A 741 2.13 -5.27 -15.22
CA SER A 741 3.30 -5.70 -14.48
C SER A 741 4.60 -5.45 -15.26
N ALA A 742 5.66 -5.09 -14.54
CA ALA A 742 7.03 -5.07 -15.06
C ALA A 742 7.72 -6.44 -15.00
N ALA A 743 7.12 -7.40 -14.30
CA ALA A 743 7.52 -8.79 -14.31
C ALA A 743 6.81 -9.57 -15.43
N ASP A 744 7.40 -10.70 -15.84
CA ASP A 744 6.76 -11.65 -16.76
C ASP A 744 5.72 -12.52 -16.02
N LEU A 745 4.73 -11.85 -15.45
CA LEU A 745 3.65 -12.42 -14.63
C LEU A 745 2.25 -12.00 -15.11
N THR A 746 2.19 -11.15 -16.14
CA THR A 746 0.93 -10.76 -16.78
C THR A 746 0.38 -11.88 -17.69
N SER A 747 -0.94 -11.99 -17.72
CA SER A 747 -1.66 -12.78 -18.74
C SER A 747 -2.03 -11.96 -19.99
N GLN A 748 -2.01 -10.63 -19.89
CA GLN A 748 -2.38 -9.72 -20.97
C GLN A 748 -1.36 -9.80 -22.11
N LYS A 749 -1.81 -9.62 -23.35
CA LYS A 749 -0.97 -9.64 -24.56
C LYS A 749 -1.10 -8.38 -25.40
N TYR A 750 -0.06 -8.10 -26.16
CA TYR A 750 -0.06 -7.17 -27.29
C TYR A 750 0.31 -7.95 -28.55
N GLY A 751 -0.68 -8.23 -29.40
CA GLY A 751 -0.51 -9.20 -30.48
C GLY A 751 -0.18 -10.59 -29.93
N SER A 752 0.93 -11.20 -30.37
CA SER A 752 1.36 -12.51 -29.87
C SER A 752 2.15 -12.44 -28.55
N ASP A 753 2.63 -11.26 -28.17
CA ASP A 753 3.61 -11.11 -27.10
C ASP A 753 2.93 -10.82 -25.76
N LYS A 754 3.50 -11.34 -24.66
CA LYS A 754 3.03 -11.00 -23.32
C LYS A 754 3.29 -9.53 -23.02
N MET A 755 2.30 -8.86 -22.46
CA MET A 755 2.34 -7.42 -22.20
C MET A 755 2.91 -7.11 -20.81
N PHE A 756 4.24 -7.22 -20.66
CA PHE A 756 4.94 -6.71 -19.48
C PHE A 756 5.87 -5.55 -19.85
N GLY A 757 6.00 -4.59 -18.93
CA GLY A 757 6.83 -3.41 -19.14
C GLY A 757 6.48 -2.25 -18.22
N TRP A 758 6.41 -1.05 -18.77
CA TRP A 758 6.21 0.19 -17.99
C TRP A 758 5.58 1.27 -18.85
N SER A 759 5.19 2.39 -18.23
CA SER A 759 4.46 3.45 -18.92
C SER A 759 5.06 4.84 -18.71
N VAL A 760 4.90 5.71 -19.70
CA VAL A 760 5.15 7.15 -19.57
C VAL A 760 3.81 7.85 -19.38
N LEU A 761 3.67 8.57 -18.27
CA LEU A 761 2.55 9.45 -17.97
C LEU A 761 2.86 10.84 -18.50
N HIS A 762 2.02 11.36 -19.39
CA HIS A 762 2.15 12.72 -19.90
C HIS A 762 1.23 13.66 -19.15
N VAL A 763 1.82 14.52 -18.33
CA VAL A 763 1.11 15.58 -17.62
C VAL A 763 1.09 16.81 -18.51
N THR A 764 -0.07 17.09 -19.08
CA THR A 764 -0.26 18.18 -20.05
C THR A 764 -1.47 19.03 -19.69
N ARG A 765 -1.51 20.25 -20.24
CA ARG A 765 -2.63 21.17 -20.08
C ARG A 765 -3.62 21.00 -21.23
N GLN A 766 -4.85 20.62 -20.90
CA GLN A 766 -5.99 20.77 -21.82
C GLN A 766 -6.52 22.22 -21.76
N ALA A 767 -7.18 22.70 -22.81
CA ALA A 767 -7.63 24.09 -22.93
C ALA A 767 -8.37 24.57 -21.66
N ALA A 768 -7.92 25.69 -21.09
CA ALA A 768 -8.42 26.32 -19.86
C ALA A 768 -8.35 25.49 -18.54
N GLY A 769 -7.66 24.34 -18.53
CA GLY A 769 -7.55 23.46 -17.35
C GLY A 769 -6.21 23.53 -16.59
N VAL A 770 -6.16 22.83 -15.45
CA VAL A 770 -4.91 22.52 -14.71
C VAL A 770 -4.20 21.35 -15.43
N PRO A 771 -2.86 21.35 -15.54
CA PRO A 771 -2.11 20.22 -16.09
C PRO A 771 -2.40 18.95 -15.29
N ARG A 772 -2.57 17.82 -15.98
CA ARG A 772 -2.88 16.51 -15.39
C ARG A 772 -2.53 15.40 -16.37
N ILE A 773 -2.58 14.14 -15.93
CA ILE A 773 -2.29 12.98 -16.78
C ILE A 773 -3.35 12.89 -17.88
N ASN A 774 -2.97 13.20 -19.12
CA ASN A 774 -3.88 13.20 -20.27
C ASN A 774 -3.45 12.25 -21.38
N ARG A 775 -2.24 11.68 -21.32
CA ARG A 775 -1.80 10.66 -22.27
C ARG A 775 -0.93 9.63 -21.60
N LEU A 776 -0.98 8.42 -22.12
CA LEU A 776 -0.22 7.26 -21.65
C LEU A 776 0.57 6.68 -22.81
N THR A 777 1.89 6.56 -22.66
CA THR A 777 2.72 5.78 -23.58
C THR A 777 3.04 4.45 -22.94
N TYR A 778 2.74 3.35 -23.63
CA TYR A 778 3.05 2.00 -23.16
C TYR A 778 4.37 1.52 -23.75
N MET A 779 5.24 0.97 -22.90
CA MET A 779 6.51 0.36 -23.27
C MET A 779 6.44 -1.14 -23.00
N ILE A 780 6.82 -1.96 -23.98
CA ILE A 780 6.85 -3.42 -23.88
C ILE A 780 8.28 -3.93 -23.89
N HIS A 781 8.55 -4.94 -23.06
CA HIS A 781 9.83 -5.64 -23.05
C HIS A 781 10.02 -6.47 -24.33
N ARG A 782 11.20 -6.37 -24.96
CA ARG A 782 11.57 -7.09 -26.19
C ARG A 782 12.81 -7.97 -26.04
N GLY A 783 13.40 -8.01 -24.85
CA GLY A 783 14.67 -8.67 -24.58
C GLY A 783 15.42 -7.99 -23.46
N THR A 784 16.58 -8.53 -23.09
CA THR A 784 17.48 -7.93 -22.09
C THR A 784 17.66 -6.45 -22.38
N ASP A 785 17.43 -5.59 -21.39
CA ASP A 785 17.47 -4.11 -21.45
C ASP A 785 16.68 -3.41 -22.60
N ALA A 786 15.94 -4.15 -23.41
CA ALA A 786 15.30 -3.64 -24.62
C ALA A 786 13.80 -3.42 -24.39
N PHE A 787 13.37 -2.16 -24.49
CA PHE A 787 11.96 -1.78 -24.46
C PHE A 787 11.56 -1.02 -25.71
N GLU A 788 10.43 -1.41 -26.29
CA GLU A 788 9.85 -0.75 -27.45
C GLU A 788 8.61 0.04 -27.05
N LYS A 789 8.43 1.21 -27.66
CA LYS A 789 7.20 1.97 -27.56
C LYS A 789 6.11 1.27 -28.37
N ILE A 790 5.02 0.88 -27.72
CA ILE A 790 3.82 0.39 -28.41
C ILE A 790 3.12 1.55 -29.09
N THR A 791 2.54 2.44 -28.28
CA THR A 791 1.76 3.58 -28.77
C THR A 791 1.58 4.61 -27.66
N THR A 792 1.01 5.76 -28.00
CA THR A 792 0.55 6.75 -27.03
C THR A 792 -0.95 6.93 -27.21
N VAL A 793 -1.70 6.72 -26.13
CA VAL A 793 -3.14 6.90 -26.10
C VAL A 793 -3.50 8.17 -25.35
N ASP A 794 -4.53 8.86 -25.82
CA ASP A 794 -5.12 9.98 -25.09
C ASP A 794 -6.09 9.45 -24.03
N VAL A 795 -6.03 10.04 -22.84
CA VAL A 795 -7.06 9.93 -21.81
C VAL A 795 -8.08 11.02 -22.12
N ASP A 796 -9.08 10.69 -22.95
CA ASP A 796 -10.16 11.63 -23.29
C ASP A 796 -11.09 11.84 -22.08
N ARG A 797 -10.72 12.83 -21.26
CA ARG A 797 -11.44 13.20 -20.04
C ARG A 797 -12.81 13.83 -20.29
N THR A 798 -13.21 14.05 -21.54
CA THR A 798 -14.51 14.65 -21.90
C THR A 798 -15.59 13.61 -22.19
N LYS A 799 -15.22 12.33 -22.26
CA LYS A 799 -16.14 11.23 -22.57
C LYS A 799 -16.10 10.17 -21.48
N ARG A 800 -17.19 9.42 -21.37
CA ARG A 800 -17.20 8.20 -20.58
C ARG A 800 -16.43 7.14 -21.35
N LEU A 801 -15.46 6.50 -20.71
CA LEU A 801 -14.75 5.33 -21.24
C LEU A 801 -14.93 4.17 -20.26
N ASP A 802 -15.69 3.16 -20.68
CA ASP A 802 -15.84 1.91 -19.92
C ASP A 802 -14.64 1.00 -20.18
N VAL A 803 -14.24 0.19 -19.20
CA VAL A 803 -13.06 -0.70 -19.29
C VAL A 803 -13.09 -1.61 -20.53
N ARG A 804 -14.28 -2.11 -20.91
CA ARG A 804 -14.51 -3.00 -22.06
C ARG A 804 -15.30 -2.33 -23.20
N GLY A 805 -15.31 -1.00 -23.22
CA GLY A 805 -16.07 -0.22 -24.20
C GLY A 805 -15.36 -0.19 -25.56
N PRO A 806 -16.09 -0.29 -26.68
CA PRO A 806 -15.47 -0.26 -28.02
C PRO A 806 -14.80 1.09 -28.36
N GLU A 807 -15.14 2.16 -27.63
CA GLU A 807 -14.50 3.48 -27.75
C GLU A 807 -13.24 3.61 -26.87
N ASN A 808 -12.94 2.61 -26.04
CA ASN A 808 -11.79 2.64 -25.15
C ASN A 808 -10.51 2.25 -25.91
N PRO A 809 -9.56 3.18 -26.11
CA PRO A 809 -8.36 2.90 -26.89
C PRO A 809 -7.45 1.87 -26.23
N VAL A 810 -7.53 1.66 -24.91
CA VAL A 810 -6.69 0.70 -24.20
C VAL A 810 -7.22 -0.73 -24.36
N ASP A 811 -8.54 -0.92 -24.29
CA ASP A 811 -9.17 -2.24 -24.50
C ASP A 811 -8.95 -2.72 -25.94
N ALA A 812 -8.98 -1.81 -26.92
CA ALA A 812 -8.70 -2.13 -28.32
C ALA A 812 -7.23 -2.51 -28.60
N LEU A 813 -6.30 -2.21 -27.68
CA LEU A 813 -4.88 -2.47 -27.88
C LEU A 813 -4.42 -3.81 -27.33
N PHE A 814 -5.06 -4.31 -26.27
CA PHE A 814 -4.56 -5.43 -25.50
C PHE A 814 -5.57 -6.57 -25.42
N ASP A 815 -5.08 -7.79 -25.61
CA ASP A 815 -5.87 -9.00 -25.43
C ASP A 815 -5.74 -9.49 -23.99
N TRP A 816 -6.86 -9.84 -23.36
CA TRP A 816 -6.94 -10.19 -21.95
C TRP A 816 -7.03 -11.69 -21.72
#